data_AF-A0A2N5ICU4-F1
#
_entry.id   AF-A0A2N5ICU4-F1
#
_cell.length_a   1.000
_cell.length_b   1.000
_cell.length_c   1.000
_cell.angle_alpha   90.00
_cell.angle_beta   90.00
_cell.angle_gamma   90.00
#
_symmetry.space_group_name_H-M   'P 1'
#
loop_
_entity.id
_entity.type
_entity.pdbx_description
1 polymer ?
#
loop_
_entity_poly.entity_id
_entity_poly.type
_entity_poly.pdbx_seq_one_letter_code
_entity_poly.pdbx_strand_id
1 'polypeptide(L)'
;MIVAMTVTTIPFNVLSVKAETLSENGGFENRNVAKDPLRVSDEEGAINVYFNKTAMTEYAYPGNEANQSVNLEQQLINRINEATDTIDIATYEINLPNLVDALMDKASEGVQVRMVADAKPDGGAEEDDGRYDTMRLNVEKLVRGHDNIIGTDDDVHVIADSPIFAVTDPTERKSMGLPETAEDISEKTLKISTKNVTGHLIADGEVKTTSGGGYYSPADQMHNKFVIIDNSWVSTGTWNYTITGVYGSEENMEKNILDGNQNHSVEINSSELASIYKTEFEEMYGSSTETPDIKKSNFHSRKTDNTQKSLYIGGKLVEVYFSPGDGALQKLTDTVKEDADERVFFTIFSWSDQGLVDELKYKYEGSYEDQVGVRTGFEIKGLFDKSFINQYWSANIDMWGKTMTGSKNNPNTRWANPAPVYKDNEVRKLHAKTMLIDADTDSDPTVVVGSTNWSANGDSTNDENMLYIHDKDITNQFVQEFYAREKQAGVPDVLMVDETNALERAKLLVPIAEKSMKQEDVDKANEALSIVAEGKRGDLTERLQVVQEAINYQKQVNSVTGFVEKAESTKSGEDVYLASLLVDKLRTTDKETLTNRLNAIAVTNHFNTEKELKHAEKEVYLAEKVGNDTHIRKAQERVSALYLSAERTSLVERLNEVIHREK
;
A
#
# COMPACT_ATOMS: atom_id res chain seq x y z
N MET A 1 -0.59 -14.48 -69.91
CA MET A 1 0.48 -15.47 -70.17
C MET A 1 1.30 -15.54 -68.88
N ILE A 2 1.38 -16.71 -68.22
CA ILE A 2 2.17 -16.99 -66.98
C ILE A 2 1.61 -16.25 -65.73
N VAL A 3 1.22 -16.82 -64.56
CA VAL A 3 1.26 -18.16 -63.88
C VAL A 3 2.57 -18.49 -63.12
N ALA A 4 2.60 -18.86 -61.83
CA ALA A 4 1.56 -19.02 -60.79
C ALA A 4 1.67 -17.88 -59.72
N MET A 5 1.50 -17.96 -58.39
CA MET A 5 1.26 -19.00 -57.35
C MET A 5 0.10 -18.50 -56.43
N THR A 6 -0.78 -19.27 -55.77
CA THR A 6 -0.83 -20.60 -55.10
C THR A 6 -0.32 -20.65 -53.65
N VAL A 7 -1.27 -20.64 -52.70
CA VAL A 7 -1.14 -21.20 -51.34
C VAL A 7 -2.33 -22.14 -51.12
N THR A 8 -2.09 -23.32 -50.55
CA THR A 8 -3.07 -24.40 -50.37
C THR A 8 -3.60 -24.48 -48.94
N THR A 9 -4.87 -24.86 -48.78
CA THR A 9 -5.48 -25.18 -47.49
C THR A 9 -5.30 -26.67 -47.13
N ILE A 10 -5.16 -26.96 -45.83
CA ILE A 10 -5.24 -28.30 -45.22
C ILE A 10 -6.11 -28.16 -43.95
N PRO A 11 -7.03 -29.10 -43.64
CA PRO A 11 -8.15 -28.83 -42.73
C PRO A 11 -7.89 -29.17 -41.25
N PHE A 12 -8.77 -28.64 -40.39
CA PHE A 12 -9.01 -29.14 -39.03
C PHE A 12 -9.33 -30.65 -39.03
N ASN A 13 -8.94 -31.33 -37.96
CA ASN A 13 -9.45 -32.66 -37.64
C ASN A 13 -9.65 -32.79 -36.12
N VAL A 14 -10.73 -33.46 -35.71
CA VAL A 14 -11.20 -33.46 -34.31
C VAL A 14 -10.62 -34.64 -33.53
N LEU A 15 -10.22 -34.40 -32.28
CA LEU A 15 -10.07 -35.45 -31.27
C LEU A 15 -10.85 -35.06 -30.02
N SER A 16 -11.73 -35.96 -29.57
CA SER A 16 -12.64 -35.72 -28.46
C SER A 16 -12.03 -36.09 -27.12
N VAL A 17 -12.26 -35.25 -26.11
CA VAL A 17 -12.19 -35.62 -24.69
C VAL A 17 -13.63 -35.54 -24.16
N LYS A 18 -13.96 -36.40 -23.19
CA LYS A 18 -15.33 -36.52 -22.66
C LYS A 18 -15.69 -35.29 -21.83
N ALA A 19 -16.98 -34.92 -21.86
CA ALA A 19 -17.54 -34.05 -20.84
C ALA A 19 -17.72 -34.84 -19.53
N GLU A 20 -17.16 -34.32 -18.45
CA GLU A 20 -17.68 -34.50 -17.10
C GLU A 20 -18.25 -33.15 -16.64
N THR A 21 -19.31 -33.18 -15.85
CA THR A 21 -20.18 -32.01 -15.62
C THR A 21 -19.56 -31.02 -14.64
N LEU A 22 -19.20 -29.83 -15.12
CA LEU A 22 -18.97 -28.67 -14.27
C LEU A 22 -20.31 -28.02 -13.88
N SER A 23 -20.45 -27.66 -12.61
CA SER A 23 -21.54 -26.82 -12.10
C SER A 23 -21.34 -25.37 -12.51
N GLU A 24 -22.41 -24.68 -12.85
CA GLU A 24 -22.39 -23.25 -13.14
C GLU A 24 -22.11 -22.45 -11.85
N ASN A 25 -20.98 -21.73 -11.83
CA ASN A 25 -20.77 -20.55 -10.98
C ASN A 25 -19.84 -19.61 -11.75
N GLY A 26 -20.30 -18.38 -12.01
CA GLY A 26 -19.76 -17.49 -13.05
C GLY A 26 -18.51 -16.71 -12.65
N GLY A 27 -17.36 -17.38 -12.53
CA GLY A 27 -16.08 -16.68 -12.38
C GLY A 27 -15.66 -15.97 -13.68
N PHE A 28 -15.69 -14.63 -13.69
CA PHE A 28 -15.15 -13.84 -14.80
C PHE A 28 -13.61 -13.81 -14.75
N GLU A 29 -12.95 -14.49 -15.70
CA GLU A 29 -11.49 -14.45 -15.82
C GLU A 29 -11.00 -13.03 -16.19
N ASN A 30 -10.30 -12.41 -15.24
CA ASN A 30 -9.80 -11.04 -15.35
C ASN A 30 -8.63 -10.94 -16.34
N ARG A 31 -8.71 -10.05 -17.32
CA ARG A 31 -7.71 -9.95 -18.42
C ARG A 31 -6.69 -8.83 -18.20
N ASN A 32 -5.44 -9.26 -18.00
CA ASN A 32 -4.22 -8.51 -18.37
C ASN A 32 -3.92 -7.21 -17.61
N VAL A 33 -3.86 -7.28 -16.28
CA VAL A 33 -2.67 -6.79 -15.57
C VAL A 33 -2.18 -7.92 -14.66
N ALA A 34 -0.89 -8.23 -14.71
CA ALA A 34 -0.28 -9.05 -13.66
C ALA A 34 -0.15 -8.16 -12.42
N LYS A 35 -1.13 -8.23 -11.51
CA LYS A 35 -0.97 -7.64 -10.18
C LYS A 35 0.03 -8.51 -9.42
N ASP A 36 1.07 -7.89 -8.87
CA ASP A 36 1.89 -8.54 -7.85
C ASP A 36 0.99 -8.94 -6.67
N PRO A 37 1.28 -10.05 -5.97
CA PRO A 37 0.51 -10.46 -4.81
C PRO A 37 0.60 -9.38 -3.72
N LEU A 38 -0.54 -9.03 -3.14
CA LEU A 38 -0.60 -8.03 -2.06
C LEU A 38 0.23 -8.52 -0.87
N ARG A 39 0.95 -7.59 -0.25
CA ARG A 39 1.77 -7.79 0.94
C ARG A 39 0.89 -7.51 2.14
N VAL A 40 0.22 -8.57 2.58
CA VAL A 40 -0.72 -8.58 3.69
C VAL A 40 -0.31 -9.64 4.71
N SER A 41 -0.68 -9.42 5.96
CA SER A 41 -0.54 -10.37 7.06
C SER A 41 -1.82 -10.37 7.88
N ASP A 42 -2.30 -11.56 8.25
CA ASP A 42 -3.48 -11.74 9.09
C ASP A 42 -3.13 -12.11 10.55
N GLU A 43 -1.84 -12.24 10.87
CA GLU A 43 -1.33 -12.43 12.23
C GLU A 43 -1.71 -11.24 13.16
N GLU A 44 -1.89 -11.52 14.46
CA GLU A 44 -2.14 -10.49 15.48
C GLU A 44 -0.99 -9.46 15.51
N GLY A 45 -1.33 -8.17 15.51
CA GLY A 45 -0.37 -7.07 15.39
C GLY A 45 0.02 -6.70 13.96
N ALA A 46 -0.63 -7.26 12.94
CA ALA A 46 -0.46 -6.84 11.55
C ALA A 46 -1.04 -5.43 11.31
N ILE A 47 -0.37 -4.67 10.43
CA ILE A 47 -0.85 -3.40 9.88
C ILE A 47 -0.66 -3.48 8.36
N ASN A 48 -1.76 -3.51 7.62
CA ASN A 48 -1.81 -3.64 6.17
C ASN A 48 -2.29 -2.32 5.58
N VAL A 49 -1.45 -1.65 4.78
CA VAL A 49 -1.81 -0.41 4.07
C VAL A 49 -2.22 -0.75 2.63
N TYR A 50 -3.22 -0.04 2.09
CA TYR A 50 -3.67 -0.17 0.71
C TYR A 50 -3.93 1.19 0.05
N PHE A 51 -3.49 1.35 -1.20
CA PHE A 51 -3.66 2.55 -2.01
C PHE A 51 -4.50 2.25 -3.25
N ASN A 52 -5.54 3.05 -3.53
CA ASN A 52 -6.35 2.85 -4.75
C ASN A 52 -5.67 3.38 -6.03
N LYS A 53 -4.67 4.26 -5.89
CA LYS A 53 -3.82 4.75 -6.99
C LYS A 53 -2.48 4.00 -7.06
N THR A 54 -1.70 4.30 -8.10
CA THR A 54 -0.34 3.78 -8.29
C THR A 54 0.65 4.38 -7.28
N ALA A 55 1.72 3.64 -7.00
CA ALA A 55 2.83 4.04 -6.14
C ALA A 55 4.17 3.77 -6.84
N MET A 56 5.18 4.59 -6.59
CA MET A 56 6.51 4.49 -7.16
C MET A 56 7.39 3.56 -6.31
N THR A 57 7.33 2.27 -6.59
CA THR A 57 8.12 1.23 -5.91
C THR A 57 9.63 1.33 -6.16
N GLU A 58 10.08 2.23 -7.05
CA GLU A 58 11.48 2.67 -7.17
C GLU A 58 11.99 3.46 -5.94
N TYR A 59 11.11 3.78 -4.98
CA TYR A 59 11.42 4.33 -3.65
C TYR A 59 11.16 3.35 -2.49
N ALA A 60 10.79 2.10 -2.78
CA ALA A 60 10.57 1.09 -1.74
C ALA A 60 11.88 0.64 -1.09
N TYR A 61 11.85 0.43 0.23
CA TYR A 61 12.84 -0.44 0.89
C TYR A 61 12.73 -1.89 0.36
N PRO A 62 13.82 -2.70 0.36
CA PRO A 62 13.78 -4.05 -0.19
C PRO A 62 12.81 -4.97 0.55
N GLY A 63 11.68 -5.33 -0.10
CA GLY A 63 10.62 -6.13 0.51
C GLY A 63 9.40 -5.31 0.96
N ASN A 64 9.46 -3.98 0.87
CA ASN A 64 8.46 -3.03 1.35
C ASN A 64 7.67 -2.33 0.22
N GLU A 65 7.60 -2.93 -0.96
CA GLU A 65 6.84 -2.41 -2.09
C GLU A 65 5.34 -2.25 -1.74
N ALA A 66 4.79 -1.04 -1.88
CA ALA A 66 3.45 -0.66 -1.43
C ALA A 66 2.32 -1.35 -2.21
N ASN A 67 1.25 -1.72 -1.50
CA ASN A 67 0.02 -2.29 -2.07
C ASN A 67 -0.74 -1.23 -2.87
N GLN A 68 -0.45 -1.14 -4.16
CA GLN A 68 -0.97 -0.09 -5.06
C GLN A 68 -2.06 -0.59 -6.03
N SER A 69 -2.84 0.34 -6.57
CA SER A 69 -3.96 0.05 -7.48
C SER A 69 -4.92 -1.00 -6.92
N VAL A 70 -5.20 -0.89 -5.62
CA VAL A 70 -6.06 -1.80 -4.86
C VAL A 70 -7.51 -1.36 -4.99
N ASN A 71 -8.41 -2.31 -5.25
CA ASN A 71 -9.84 -2.05 -5.11
C ASN A 71 -10.19 -2.15 -3.61
N LEU A 72 -10.39 -0.98 -2.97
CA LEU A 72 -10.66 -0.87 -1.54
C LEU A 72 -12.01 -1.47 -1.14
N GLU A 73 -13.03 -1.39 -2.02
CA GLU A 73 -14.31 -2.09 -1.79
C GLU A 73 -14.08 -3.60 -1.70
N GLN A 74 -13.31 -4.17 -2.63
CA GLN A 74 -13.05 -5.61 -2.60
C GLN A 74 -12.22 -6.05 -1.39
N GLN A 75 -11.28 -5.24 -0.86
CA GLN A 75 -10.53 -5.63 0.35
C GLN A 75 -11.44 -5.58 1.58
N LEU A 76 -12.21 -4.51 1.75
CA LEU A 76 -13.15 -4.39 2.87
C LEU A 76 -14.22 -5.50 2.84
N ILE A 77 -14.74 -5.85 1.65
CA ILE A 77 -15.65 -7.00 1.48
C ILE A 77 -14.95 -8.33 1.83
N ASN A 78 -13.68 -8.53 1.46
CA ASN A 78 -12.95 -9.74 1.85
C ASN A 78 -12.90 -9.88 3.38
N ARG A 79 -12.60 -8.79 4.11
CA ARG A 79 -12.57 -8.81 5.58
C ARG A 79 -13.95 -8.96 6.22
N ILE A 80 -14.98 -8.32 5.65
CA ILE A 80 -16.39 -8.47 6.09
C ILE A 80 -16.85 -9.91 5.96
N ASN A 81 -16.46 -10.60 4.88
CA ASN A 81 -16.82 -12.00 4.65
C ASN A 81 -16.25 -12.95 5.72
N GLU A 82 -15.11 -12.60 6.33
CA GLU A 82 -14.47 -13.36 7.41
C GLU A 82 -15.16 -13.21 8.78
N ALA A 83 -16.06 -12.22 8.95
CA ALA A 83 -16.73 -11.96 10.23
C ALA A 83 -17.61 -13.12 10.70
N THR A 84 -17.69 -13.32 12.01
CA THR A 84 -18.39 -14.44 12.67
C THR A 84 -19.22 -14.05 13.90
N ASP A 85 -19.07 -12.83 14.41
CA ASP A 85 -19.75 -12.36 15.64
C ASP A 85 -20.30 -10.93 15.47
N THR A 86 -19.46 -9.95 15.11
CA THR A 86 -19.87 -8.52 15.07
C THR A 86 -19.20 -7.70 13.97
N ILE A 87 -19.96 -6.78 13.36
CA ILE A 87 -19.46 -5.71 12.48
C ILE A 87 -20.00 -4.36 12.97
N ASP A 88 -19.10 -3.47 13.40
CA ASP A 88 -19.45 -2.08 13.77
C ASP A 88 -18.91 -1.11 12.71
N ILE A 89 -19.79 -0.44 11.95
CA ILE A 89 -19.43 0.45 10.84
C ILE A 89 -19.83 1.92 11.10
N ALA A 90 -18.85 2.81 11.19
CA ALA A 90 -19.06 4.26 11.22
C ALA A 90 -18.70 4.86 9.85
N THR A 91 -19.69 5.35 9.10
CA THR A 91 -19.45 5.96 7.78
C THR A 91 -20.23 7.24 7.53
N TYR A 92 -19.47 8.27 7.14
CA TYR A 92 -20.00 9.50 6.58
C TYR A 92 -20.87 9.29 5.34
N GLU A 93 -20.63 8.27 4.50
CA GLU A 93 -21.45 8.05 3.31
C GLU A 93 -21.28 6.64 2.76
N ILE A 94 -22.40 6.00 2.40
CA ILE A 94 -22.42 4.71 1.71
C ILE A 94 -23.28 4.76 0.45
N ASN A 95 -22.72 4.39 -0.70
CA ASN A 95 -23.45 4.08 -1.94
C ASN A 95 -22.77 3.01 -2.81
N LEU A 96 -21.92 2.17 -2.22
CA LEU A 96 -21.32 1.02 -2.88
C LEU A 96 -22.23 -0.20 -2.75
N PRO A 97 -22.80 -0.72 -3.86
CA PRO A 97 -23.82 -1.77 -3.78
C PRO A 97 -23.26 -3.09 -3.27
N ASN A 98 -22.05 -3.50 -3.70
CA ASN A 98 -21.48 -4.79 -3.27
C ASN A 98 -21.11 -4.77 -1.78
N LEU A 99 -20.71 -3.61 -1.24
CA LEU A 99 -20.48 -3.43 0.20
C LEU A 99 -21.80 -3.49 1.00
N VAL A 100 -22.87 -2.89 0.48
CA VAL A 100 -24.21 -2.96 1.09
C VAL A 100 -24.72 -4.40 1.08
N ASP A 101 -24.62 -5.09 -0.06
CA ASP A 101 -25.03 -6.49 -0.21
C ASP A 101 -24.22 -7.41 0.72
N ALA A 102 -22.90 -7.21 0.83
CA ALA A 102 -22.06 -7.98 1.77
C ALA A 102 -22.45 -7.76 3.24
N LEU A 103 -22.82 -6.54 3.66
CA LEU A 103 -23.31 -6.28 5.01
C LEU A 103 -24.65 -6.97 5.28
N MET A 104 -25.56 -7.00 4.30
CA MET A 104 -26.84 -7.72 4.37
C MET A 104 -26.64 -9.25 4.41
N ASP A 105 -25.71 -9.77 3.61
CA ASP A 105 -25.33 -11.19 3.64
C ASP A 105 -24.87 -11.60 5.04
N LYS A 106 -23.95 -10.85 5.66
CA LYS A 106 -23.46 -11.15 7.02
C LYS A 106 -24.53 -11.02 8.10
N ALA A 107 -25.42 -10.04 7.99
CA ALA A 107 -26.59 -9.95 8.87
C ALA A 107 -27.48 -11.21 8.75
N SER A 108 -27.76 -11.66 7.53
CA SER A 108 -28.55 -12.89 7.28
C SER A 108 -27.85 -14.21 7.69
N GLU A 109 -26.52 -14.20 7.83
CA GLU A 109 -25.74 -15.29 8.46
C GLU A 109 -25.82 -15.27 10.00
N GLY A 110 -26.40 -14.22 10.61
CA GLY A 110 -26.51 -14.04 12.05
C GLY A 110 -25.34 -13.29 12.70
N VAL A 111 -24.52 -12.58 11.92
CA VAL A 111 -23.49 -11.67 12.44
C VAL A 111 -24.15 -10.34 12.80
N GLN A 112 -23.90 -9.82 14.00
CA GLN A 112 -24.50 -8.55 14.43
C GLN A 112 -23.87 -7.38 13.68
N VAL A 113 -24.64 -6.69 12.84
CA VAL A 113 -24.18 -5.50 12.10
C VAL A 113 -24.80 -4.23 12.71
N ARG A 114 -23.97 -3.34 13.23
CA ARG A 114 -24.35 -2.04 13.80
C ARG A 114 -23.75 -0.91 12.99
N MET A 115 -24.53 0.13 12.70
CA MET A 115 -24.09 1.26 11.86
C MET A 115 -24.29 2.62 12.54
N VAL A 116 -23.27 3.46 12.43
CA VAL A 116 -23.33 4.90 12.70
C VAL A 116 -23.20 5.64 11.36
N ALA A 117 -24.16 6.51 11.06
CA ALA A 117 -24.25 7.24 9.79
C ALA A 117 -24.31 8.77 9.98
N ASP A 118 -23.96 9.52 8.92
CA ASP A 118 -24.24 10.95 8.79
C ASP A 118 -25.52 11.13 7.97
N ALA A 119 -26.51 11.84 8.53
CA ALA A 119 -27.88 11.85 8.02
C ALA A 119 -28.08 12.57 6.68
N LYS A 120 -27.14 13.47 6.35
CA LYS A 120 -27.22 14.46 5.26
C LYS A 120 -28.41 15.44 5.37
N PRO A 121 -28.32 16.65 4.79
CA PRO A 121 -29.50 17.51 4.65
C PRO A 121 -30.54 16.86 3.72
N ASP A 122 -31.83 17.01 4.04
CA ASP A 122 -32.94 16.62 3.15
C ASP A 122 -32.79 17.31 1.78
N GLY A 123 -33.14 16.60 0.69
CA GLY A 123 -32.86 16.96 -0.71
C GLY A 123 -33.31 18.39 -1.10
N GLY A 124 -32.39 19.35 -0.97
CA GLY A 124 -32.69 20.78 -1.14
C GLY A 124 -31.46 21.69 -1.26
N ALA A 125 -30.26 21.11 -1.41
CA ALA A 125 -29.08 21.85 -1.88
C ALA A 125 -29.02 21.74 -3.41
N GLU A 126 -28.69 22.83 -4.11
CA GLU A 126 -28.57 22.86 -5.58
C GLU A 126 -27.36 22.05 -6.13
N GLU A 127 -26.71 21.26 -5.27
CA GLU A 127 -25.50 20.46 -5.54
C GLU A 127 -25.69 18.95 -5.24
N ASP A 128 -26.87 18.50 -4.77
CA ASP A 128 -27.17 17.07 -4.55
C ASP A 128 -27.70 16.44 -5.84
N ASP A 129 -26.90 15.60 -6.47
CA ASP A 129 -27.18 14.94 -7.75
C ASP A 129 -28.01 13.64 -7.60
N GLY A 130 -28.91 13.60 -6.61
CA GLY A 130 -29.64 12.40 -6.17
C GLY A 130 -28.81 11.48 -5.26
N ARG A 131 -27.64 11.95 -4.85
CA ARG A 131 -26.61 11.16 -4.17
C ARG A 131 -26.93 10.89 -2.71
N TYR A 132 -27.56 11.83 -2.00
CA TYR A 132 -28.00 11.58 -0.62
C TYR A 132 -29.28 10.74 -0.57
N ASP A 133 -30.15 10.85 -1.57
CA ASP A 133 -31.30 9.94 -1.70
C ASP A 133 -30.84 8.50 -2.06
N THR A 134 -29.80 8.36 -2.90
CA THR A 134 -29.12 7.07 -3.13
C THR A 134 -28.53 6.50 -1.83
N MET A 135 -27.94 7.33 -0.96
CA MET A 135 -27.49 6.89 0.37
C MET A 135 -28.67 6.44 1.26
N ARG A 136 -29.76 7.22 1.31
CA ARG A 136 -30.98 6.89 2.08
C ARG A 136 -31.60 5.56 1.64
N LEU A 137 -31.64 5.29 0.34
CA LEU A 137 -32.13 4.02 -0.21
C LEU A 137 -31.24 2.83 0.16
N ASN A 138 -29.91 3.01 0.19
CA ASN A 138 -28.98 1.97 0.67
C ASN A 138 -29.10 1.74 2.19
N VAL A 139 -29.30 2.80 2.99
CA VAL A 139 -29.63 2.67 4.41
C VAL A 139 -30.98 1.98 4.60
N GLU A 140 -31.98 2.24 3.76
CA GLU A 140 -33.27 1.54 3.83
C GLU A 140 -33.16 0.05 3.48
N LYS A 141 -32.30 -0.36 2.53
CA LYS A 141 -31.98 -1.77 2.31
C LYS A 141 -31.37 -2.43 3.55
N LEU A 142 -30.44 -1.74 4.22
CA LEU A 142 -29.73 -2.25 5.38
C LEU A 142 -30.67 -2.47 6.59
N VAL A 143 -31.63 -1.57 6.84
CA VAL A 143 -32.64 -1.72 7.92
C VAL A 143 -33.85 -2.59 7.54
N ARG A 144 -33.75 -3.40 6.48
CA ARG A 144 -34.84 -4.24 5.95
C ARG A 144 -34.44 -5.70 5.68
N GLY A 145 -33.18 -6.05 5.89
CA GLY A 145 -32.61 -7.34 5.50
C GLY A 145 -32.83 -7.73 4.03
N HIS A 146 -32.63 -9.01 3.74
CA HIS A 146 -32.92 -9.60 2.43
C HIS A 146 -34.42 -9.86 2.23
N ASP A 147 -35.20 -10.07 3.30
CA ASP A 147 -36.64 -10.36 3.20
C ASP A 147 -37.53 -9.10 2.97
N ASN A 148 -36.93 -7.91 3.09
CA ASN A 148 -37.51 -6.58 2.96
C ASN A 148 -38.38 -6.08 4.15
N ILE A 149 -38.40 -6.76 5.30
CA ILE A 149 -39.27 -6.46 6.44
C ILE A 149 -38.48 -5.90 7.62
N ILE A 150 -38.72 -4.63 7.99
CA ILE A 150 -38.09 -4.04 9.19
C ILE A 150 -38.57 -4.75 10.46
N GLY A 151 -37.63 -5.23 11.27
CA GLY A 151 -37.82 -5.90 12.56
C GLY A 151 -37.51 -7.39 12.54
N THR A 152 -36.62 -7.85 11.67
CA THR A 152 -36.21 -9.27 11.50
C THR A 152 -34.79 -9.54 12.00
N ASP A 153 -34.39 -10.81 11.99
CA ASP A 153 -33.08 -11.27 12.46
C ASP A 153 -31.93 -10.95 11.46
N ASP A 154 -32.24 -10.45 10.25
CA ASP A 154 -31.28 -10.08 9.19
C ASP A 154 -31.15 -8.56 8.95
N ASP A 155 -31.62 -7.74 9.89
CA ASP A 155 -31.52 -6.28 9.87
C ASP A 155 -30.15 -5.75 10.32
N VAL A 156 -29.72 -4.64 9.72
CA VAL A 156 -28.60 -3.81 10.22
C VAL A 156 -29.14 -2.70 11.12
N HIS A 157 -28.63 -2.60 12.34
CA HIS A 157 -29.13 -1.62 13.31
C HIS A 157 -28.44 -0.25 13.14
N VAL A 158 -29.13 0.70 12.48
CA VAL A 158 -28.60 2.03 12.16
C VAL A 158 -29.04 3.13 13.14
N ILE A 159 -28.10 3.99 13.55
CA ILE A 159 -28.33 5.32 14.12
C ILE A 159 -27.56 6.38 13.30
N ALA A 160 -28.04 7.62 13.30
CA ALA A 160 -27.32 8.75 12.71
C ALA A 160 -27.28 9.98 13.62
N ASP A 161 -26.44 10.96 13.26
CA ASP A 161 -26.30 12.25 13.97
C ASP A 161 -27.62 13.05 14.01
N SER A 162 -28.50 12.79 13.03
CA SER A 162 -29.86 13.31 12.88
C SER A 162 -30.76 12.21 12.29
N PRO A 163 -32.10 12.22 12.50
CA PRO A 163 -33.03 11.29 11.86
C PRO A 163 -32.86 11.18 10.34
N ILE A 164 -32.96 9.95 9.81
CA ILE A 164 -33.00 9.68 8.38
C ILE A 164 -34.40 9.18 7.99
N PHE A 165 -35.01 9.84 7.01
CA PHE A 165 -36.30 9.45 6.43
C PHE A 165 -36.15 8.69 5.11
N ALA A 166 -37.11 7.81 4.82
CA ALA A 166 -37.20 7.08 3.56
C ALA A 166 -37.38 8.02 2.37
N VAL A 167 -36.73 7.70 1.25
CA VAL A 167 -37.00 8.32 -0.05
C VAL A 167 -38.41 7.92 -0.51
N THR A 168 -39.17 8.88 -1.03
CA THR A 168 -40.60 8.70 -1.36
C THR A 168 -40.89 8.54 -2.85
N ASP A 169 -39.91 8.68 -3.75
CA ASP A 169 -40.14 8.42 -5.18
C ASP A 169 -40.27 6.90 -5.47
N PRO A 170 -41.40 6.43 -6.02
CA PRO A 170 -41.64 5.01 -6.24
C PRO A 170 -40.76 4.40 -7.33
N THR A 171 -40.13 5.22 -8.18
CA THR A 171 -39.20 4.79 -9.23
C THR A 171 -37.85 4.43 -8.61
N GLU A 172 -37.32 5.31 -7.76
CA GLU A 172 -36.01 5.15 -7.13
C GLU A 172 -36.00 3.98 -6.13
N ARG A 173 -37.05 3.89 -5.30
CA ARG A 173 -37.30 2.74 -4.41
C ARG A 173 -37.28 1.43 -5.20
N LYS A 174 -37.98 1.40 -6.33
CA LYS A 174 -38.11 0.22 -7.19
C LYS A 174 -36.83 -0.16 -7.92
N SER A 175 -35.97 0.78 -8.30
CA SER A 175 -34.63 0.46 -8.81
C SER A 175 -33.72 -0.16 -7.75
N MET A 176 -33.97 0.11 -6.47
CA MET A 176 -33.21 -0.43 -5.33
C MET A 176 -33.81 -1.71 -4.74
N GLY A 177 -34.87 -2.26 -5.34
CA GLY A 177 -35.56 -3.48 -4.90
C GLY A 177 -36.54 -3.28 -3.73
N LEU A 178 -36.67 -2.06 -3.22
CA LEU A 178 -37.50 -1.72 -2.06
C LEU A 178 -39.01 -1.71 -2.41
N PRO A 179 -39.91 -1.80 -1.42
CA PRO A 179 -41.36 -1.64 -1.62
C PRO A 179 -41.70 -0.30 -2.32
N GLU A 180 -42.68 -0.31 -3.24
CA GLU A 180 -43.01 0.87 -4.08
C GLU A 180 -43.48 2.11 -3.27
N THR A 181 -43.91 1.93 -2.02
CA THR A 181 -44.14 3.01 -1.05
C THR A 181 -43.41 2.71 0.25
N ALA A 182 -43.32 3.70 1.16
CA ALA A 182 -42.81 3.52 2.52
C ALA A 182 -43.96 3.41 3.56
N GLU A 183 -45.20 3.14 3.14
CA GLU A 183 -46.39 3.17 3.99
C GLU A 183 -46.44 2.06 5.07
N ASP A 184 -45.57 1.06 4.96
CA ASP A 184 -45.31 0.04 5.98
C ASP A 184 -44.49 0.60 7.16
N ILE A 185 -43.60 1.55 6.88
CA ILE A 185 -42.85 2.30 7.88
C ILE A 185 -43.76 3.37 8.50
N SER A 186 -43.77 3.49 9.82
CA SER A 186 -44.57 4.51 10.50
C SER A 186 -44.09 5.93 10.18
N GLU A 187 -44.95 6.75 9.57
CA GLU A 187 -44.73 8.19 9.44
C GLU A 187 -44.62 8.83 10.83
N LYS A 188 -43.57 9.64 11.04
CA LYS A 188 -43.35 10.43 12.26
C LYS A 188 -43.20 11.90 11.88
N THR A 189 -43.80 12.80 12.67
CA THR A 189 -43.43 14.22 12.67
C THR A 189 -42.44 14.47 13.80
N LEU A 190 -41.19 14.75 13.44
CA LEU A 190 -40.08 14.94 14.36
C LEU A 190 -39.65 16.41 14.37
N LYS A 191 -39.23 16.90 15.55
CA LYS A 191 -38.66 18.25 15.69
C LYS A 191 -37.14 18.15 15.54
N ILE A 192 -36.61 18.51 14.38
CA ILE A 192 -35.18 18.51 14.06
C ILE A 192 -34.67 19.95 14.23
N SER A 193 -33.88 20.19 15.29
CA SER A 193 -33.47 21.53 15.74
C SER A 193 -34.66 22.49 15.95
N THR A 194 -34.92 23.40 15.01
CA THR A 194 -36.03 24.37 15.03
C THR A 194 -37.15 24.06 14.03
N LYS A 195 -36.94 23.08 13.14
CA LYS A 195 -37.92 22.64 12.13
C LYS A 195 -38.76 21.48 12.66
N ASN A 196 -40.01 21.38 12.19
CA ASN A 196 -40.72 20.11 12.19
C ASN A 196 -40.53 19.47 10.81
N VAL A 197 -40.12 18.21 10.76
CA VAL A 197 -39.98 17.41 9.55
C VAL A 197 -40.89 16.20 9.68
N THR A 198 -41.57 15.82 8.61
CA THR A 198 -42.54 14.72 8.58
C THR A 198 -42.16 13.74 7.48
N GLY A 199 -42.05 12.46 7.83
CA GLY A 199 -41.71 11.40 6.89
C GLY A 199 -41.66 10.03 7.57
N HIS A 200 -41.42 9.00 6.77
CA HIS A 200 -41.26 7.62 7.22
C HIS A 200 -39.84 7.42 7.76
N LEU A 201 -39.67 7.12 9.04
CA LEU A 201 -38.33 7.07 9.65
C LEU A 201 -37.65 5.71 9.42
N ILE A 202 -36.48 5.72 8.76
CA ILE A 202 -35.67 4.50 8.54
C ILE A 202 -34.52 4.35 9.56
N ALA A 203 -33.87 5.45 9.95
CA ALA A 203 -32.89 5.45 11.04
C ALA A 203 -33.20 6.56 12.04
N ASP A 204 -33.19 6.22 13.32
CA ASP A 204 -33.37 7.17 14.41
C ASP A 204 -32.06 7.93 14.69
N GLY A 205 -32.11 9.00 15.49
CA GLY A 205 -30.95 9.88 15.67
C GLY A 205 -30.86 10.54 17.04
N GLU A 206 -29.82 11.34 17.29
CA GLU A 206 -29.54 11.85 18.64
C GLU A 206 -30.66 12.74 19.22
N VAL A 207 -31.18 12.39 20.40
CA VAL A 207 -32.20 13.13 21.15
C VAL A 207 -31.72 13.57 22.53
N LYS A 208 -31.58 14.88 22.74
CA LYS A 208 -31.32 15.45 24.07
C LYS A 208 -32.55 16.20 24.60
N THR A 209 -33.06 15.74 25.74
CA THR A 209 -34.35 16.18 26.32
C THR A 209 -34.35 17.63 26.80
N THR A 210 -33.18 18.20 27.09
CA THR A 210 -32.98 19.56 27.61
C THR A 210 -33.43 20.68 26.66
N SER A 211 -33.43 20.43 25.33
CA SER A 211 -33.83 21.41 24.29
C SER A 211 -35.30 21.31 23.89
N GLY A 212 -36.15 20.79 24.78
CA GLY A 212 -37.58 20.56 24.53
C GLY A 212 -37.86 19.31 23.70
N GLY A 213 -37.04 18.26 23.84
CA GLY A 213 -37.28 16.94 23.24
C GLY A 213 -37.20 16.88 21.71
N GLY A 214 -36.33 17.68 21.09
CA GLY A 214 -36.02 17.60 19.66
C GLY A 214 -34.70 16.88 19.39
N TYR A 215 -34.49 16.54 18.12
CA TYR A 215 -33.25 15.99 17.58
C TYR A 215 -32.24 17.10 17.29
N TYR A 216 -30.99 16.70 17.07
CA TYR A 216 -29.92 17.59 16.61
C TYR A 216 -30.14 18.08 15.15
N SER A 217 -29.13 18.70 14.53
CA SER A 217 -29.16 19.21 13.16
C SER A 217 -27.92 18.72 12.40
N PRO A 218 -28.04 18.24 11.15
CA PRO A 218 -26.89 17.84 10.32
C PRO A 218 -26.23 19.10 9.73
N ALA A 219 -25.57 19.87 10.61
CA ALA A 219 -24.80 21.08 10.30
C ALA A 219 -23.31 20.84 10.63
N ASP A 220 -23.08 20.20 11.76
CA ASP A 220 -21.88 19.41 12.06
C ASP A 220 -21.99 18.07 11.30
N GLN A 221 -20.90 17.30 11.15
CA GLN A 221 -20.89 16.06 10.34
C GLN A 221 -20.31 14.86 11.07
N MET A 222 -20.94 13.70 10.95
CA MET A 222 -20.33 12.44 11.37
C MET A 222 -19.38 11.97 10.27
N HIS A 223 -18.15 12.50 10.30
CA HIS A 223 -17.18 12.35 9.22
C HIS A 223 -16.19 11.18 9.43
N ASN A 224 -16.47 10.23 10.33
CA ASN A 224 -15.70 8.99 10.45
C ASN A 224 -15.84 8.10 9.19
N LYS A 225 -14.85 7.24 8.96
CA LYS A 225 -14.87 6.12 8.00
C LYS A 225 -14.08 4.94 8.59
N PHE A 226 -14.71 4.15 9.44
CA PHE A 226 -14.09 2.94 9.99
C PHE A 226 -15.06 1.77 10.08
N VAL A 227 -14.51 0.56 10.04
CA VAL A 227 -15.23 -0.69 10.31
C VAL A 227 -14.43 -1.51 11.32
N ILE A 228 -15.09 -2.00 12.36
CA ILE A 228 -14.54 -2.94 13.35
C ILE A 228 -15.17 -4.30 13.09
N ILE A 229 -14.36 -5.36 13.01
CA ILE A 229 -14.81 -6.72 12.69
C ILE A 229 -14.32 -7.68 13.78
N ASP A 230 -15.25 -8.49 14.31
CA ASP A 230 -15.07 -9.48 15.38
C ASP A 230 -14.20 -9.01 16.56
N ASN A 231 -14.30 -7.71 16.90
CA ASN A 231 -13.55 -7.07 17.98
C ASN A 231 -12.02 -7.30 17.90
N SER A 232 -11.49 -7.49 16.69
CA SER A 232 -10.08 -7.82 16.41
C SER A 232 -9.53 -6.97 15.27
N TRP A 233 -10.27 -6.82 14.17
CA TRP A 233 -9.86 -6.00 13.04
C TRP A 233 -10.44 -4.59 13.10
N VAL A 234 -9.62 -3.60 12.72
CA VAL A 234 -10.05 -2.23 12.39
C VAL A 234 -9.61 -1.90 10.97
N SER A 235 -10.56 -1.52 10.12
CA SER A 235 -10.29 -0.83 8.85
C SER A 235 -10.60 0.66 9.02
N THR A 236 -9.68 1.55 8.66
CA THR A 236 -9.89 3.01 8.64
C THR A 236 -9.21 3.65 7.43
N GLY A 237 -9.39 4.96 7.24
CA GLY A 237 -8.67 5.75 6.23
C GLY A 237 -9.46 6.96 5.73
N THR A 238 -9.09 7.43 4.53
CA THR A 238 -9.60 8.69 3.98
C THR A 238 -10.90 8.55 3.17
N TRP A 239 -11.38 7.31 3.02
CA TRP A 239 -12.24 6.86 1.93
C TRP A 239 -13.73 6.76 2.32
N ASN A 240 -14.56 7.66 1.79
CA ASN A 240 -16.02 7.51 1.82
C ASN A 240 -16.41 6.27 1.01
N TYR A 241 -17.24 5.37 1.56
CA TYR A 241 -17.67 4.09 0.96
C TYR A 241 -18.63 4.29 -0.24
N THR A 242 -18.08 4.87 -1.30
CA THR A 242 -18.83 5.46 -2.40
C THR A 242 -18.25 5.08 -3.76
N ILE A 243 -19.11 4.98 -4.78
CA ILE A 243 -18.70 4.73 -6.18
C ILE A 243 -17.71 5.80 -6.63
N THR A 244 -17.91 7.06 -6.23
CA THR A 244 -16.99 8.17 -6.56
C THR A 244 -15.62 8.07 -5.87
N GLY A 245 -15.53 7.35 -4.74
CA GLY A 245 -14.31 7.11 -3.98
C GLY A 245 -13.40 6.05 -4.61
N VAL A 246 -13.97 4.96 -5.15
CA VAL A 246 -13.20 3.86 -5.77
C VAL A 246 -13.11 3.99 -7.28
N TYR A 247 -14.24 4.12 -7.97
CA TYR A 247 -14.35 3.95 -9.42
C TYR A 247 -14.53 5.27 -10.20
N GLY A 248 -15.17 6.26 -9.55
CA GLY A 248 -15.48 7.56 -10.14
C GLY A 248 -16.84 7.62 -10.83
N SER A 249 -17.35 6.50 -11.35
CA SER A 249 -18.68 6.36 -11.97
C SER A 249 -19.15 4.90 -11.91
N GLU A 250 -20.45 4.69 -12.10
CA GLU A 250 -21.06 3.35 -12.25
C GLU A 250 -20.47 2.59 -13.44
N GLU A 251 -20.32 3.26 -14.59
CA GLU A 251 -19.68 2.68 -15.80
C GLU A 251 -18.25 2.18 -15.52
N ASN A 252 -17.52 2.82 -14.59
CA ASN A 252 -16.20 2.36 -14.17
C ASN A 252 -16.28 1.22 -13.15
N MET A 253 -17.30 1.19 -12.28
CA MET A 253 -17.56 0.10 -11.34
C MET A 253 -17.88 -1.21 -12.08
N GLU A 254 -18.78 -1.18 -13.06
CA GLU A 254 -19.10 -2.31 -13.96
C GLU A 254 -17.86 -2.90 -14.65
N LYS A 255 -16.81 -2.09 -14.82
CA LYS A 255 -15.56 -2.44 -15.51
C LYS A 255 -14.36 -2.63 -14.56
N ASN A 256 -14.57 -2.48 -13.24
CA ASN A 256 -13.52 -2.51 -12.20
C ASN A 256 -12.35 -1.52 -12.47
N ILE A 257 -12.67 -0.33 -12.98
CA ILE A 257 -11.72 0.76 -13.29
C ILE A 257 -11.61 1.69 -12.07
N LEU A 258 -10.42 1.82 -11.49
CA LEU A 258 -10.19 2.51 -10.20
C LEU A 258 -9.95 4.04 -10.35
N ASP A 259 -10.73 4.70 -11.20
CA ASP A 259 -10.64 6.14 -11.50
C ASP A 259 -11.42 7.02 -10.51
N GLY A 260 -11.67 6.52 -9.29
CA GLY A 260 -12.21 7.27 -8.17
C GLY A 260 -11.29 8.37 -7.65
N ASN A 261 -11.73 9.05 -6.59
CA ASN A 261 -10.88 9.97 -5.83
C ASN A 261 -9.66 9.21 -5.29
N GLN A 262 -8.49 9.85 -5.21
CA GLN A 262 -7.31 9.23 -4.59
C GLN A 262 -7.54 9.05 -3.09
N ASN A 263 -7.32 7.83 -2.59
CA ASN A 263 -7.55 7.43 -1.21
C ASN A 263 -6.59 6.31 -0.79
N HIS A 264 -6.45 6.14 0.51
CA HIS A 264 -5.86 4.94 1.13
C HIS A 264 -6.82 4.34 2.17
N SER A 265 -6.54 3.11 2.56
CA SER A 265 -7.07 2.45 3.76
C SER A 265 -5.94 1.76 4.52
N VAL A 266 -6.10 1.65 5.84
CA VAL A 266 -5.24 0.86 6.72
C VAL A 266 -6.12 -0.15 7.45
N GLU A 267 -5.80 -1.44 7.32
CA GLU A 267 -6.41 -2.54 8.09
C GLU A 267 -5.42 -3.01 9.16
N ILE A 268 -5.89 -3.14 10.40
CA ILE A 268 -5.06 -3.48 11.55
C ILE A 268 -5.69 -4.64 12.31
N ASN A 269 -4.93 -5.70 12.55
CA ASN A 269 -5.33 -6.77 13.45
C ASN A 269 -4.81 -6.44 14.86
N SER A 270 -5.71 -5.97 15.72
CA SER A 270 -5.42 -5.77 17.14
C SER A 270 -6.72 -5.60 17.92
N SER A 271 -7.04 -6.57 18.78
CA SER A 271 -8.20 -6.46 19.69
C SER A 271 -8.10 -5.28 20.66
N GLU A 272 -6.90 -4.80 20.97
CA GLU A 272 -6.71 -3.58 21.78
C GLU A 272 -7.14 -2.32 20.99
N LEU A 273 -6.72 -2.19 19.71
CA LEU A 273 -7.16 -1.08 18.86
C LEU A 273 -8.66 -1.16 18.53
N ALA A 274 -9.17 -2.36 18.26
CA ALA A 274 -10.60 -2.59 18.04
C ALA A 274 -11.43 -2.16 19.25
N SER A 275 -10.97 -2.44 20.47
CA SER A 275 -11.62 -1.98 21.71
C SER A 275 -11.62 -0.45 21.85
N ILE A 276 -10.58 0.22 21.37
CA ILE A 276 -10.50 1.70 21.37
C ILE A 276 -11.49 2.30 20.38
N TYR A 277 -11.49 1.85 19.12
CA TYR A 277 -12.47 2.30 18.11
C TYR A 277 -13.91 1.94 18.49
N LYS A 278 -14.13 0.81 19.20
CA LYS A 278 -15.46 0.42 19.70
C LYS A 278 -15.95 1.35 20.80
N THR A 279 -15.06 1.91 21.62
CA THR A 279 -15.43 2.89 22.65
C THR A 279 -15.94 4.20 22.02
N GLU A 280 -15.26 4.72 21.00
CA GLU A 280 -15.74 5.84 20.16
C GLU A 280 -17.08 5.51 19.47
N PHE A 281 -17.17 4.32 18.85
CA PHE A 281 -18.40 3.87 18.20
C PHE A 281 -19.58 3.85 19.18
N GLU A 282 -19.40 3.27 20.36
CA GLU A 282 -20.47 3.10 21.35
C GLU A 282 -20.84 4.38 22.10
N GLU A 283 -19.99 5.42 22.09
CA GLU A 283 -20.41 6.76 22.49
C GLU A 283 -21.38 7.39 21.46
N MET A 284 -21.08 7.29 20.15
CA MET A 284 -22.03 7.71 19.10
C MET A 284 -23.30 6.83 19.09
N TYR A 285 -23.18 5.52 19.33
CA TYR A 285 -24.28 4.56 19.34
C TYR A 285 -25.16 4.64 20.61
N GLY A 286 -24.58 5.09 21.73
CA GLY A 286 -25.21 5.18 23.04
C GLY A 286 -25.42 3.84 23.77
N SER A 287 -25.01 2.72 23.18
CA SER A 287 -25.20 1.38 23.76
C SER A 287 -24.15 0.38 23.29
N SER A 288 -23.83 -0.57 24.17
CA SER A 288 -23.03 -1.77 23.86
C SER A 288 -23.88 -2.98 23.43
N THR A 289 -25.14 -2.71 23.08
CA THR A 289 -26.09 -3.70 22.55
C THR A 289 -26.26 -3.53 21.04
N GLU A 290 -26.91 -4.52 20.44
CA GLU A 290 -27.48 -4.52 19.10
C GLU A 290 -28.29 -3.26 18.77
N THR A 291 -29.27 -2.90 19.62
CA THR A 291 -30.08 -1.69 19.42
C THR A 291 -29.40 -0.46 20.04
N PRO A 292 -29.40 0.71 19.36
CA PRO A 292 -28.82 1.95 19.88
C PRO A 292 -29.69 2.61 20.97
N ASP A 293 -29.09 3.48 21.79
CA ASP A 293 -29.82 4.34 22.74
C ASP A 293 -29.66 5.81 22.37
N ILE A 294 -30.61 6.32 21.59
CA ILE A 294 -30.69 7.69 21.08
C ILE A 294 -30.62 8.80 22.14
N LYS A 295 -30.74 8.49 23.44
CA LYS A 295 -30.61 9.47 24.54
C LYS A 295 -29.22 9.47 25.15
N LYS A 296 -28.53 8.32 25.14
CA LYS A 296 -27.13 8.20 25.58
C LYS A 296 -26.17 8.62 24.48
N SER A 297 -26.45 8.20 23.24
CA SER A 297 -25.76 8.58 22.00
C SER A 297 -25.29 10.04 22.04
N ASN A 298 -24.01 10.28 21.75
CA ASN A 298 -23.40 11.60 21.67
C ASN A 298 -22.64 11.71 20.34
N PHE A 299 -22.99 12.67 19.50
CA PHE A 299 -22.22 13.05 18.32
C PHE A 299 -21.54 14.41 18.52
N HIS A 300 -20.51 14.68 17.71
CA HIS A 300 -19.86 15.99 17.64
C HIS A 300 -19.37 16.44 19.02
N SER A 301 -19.47 17.75 19.32
CA SER A 301 -19.06 18.41 20.57
C SER A 301 -19.75 17.93 21.87
N ARG A 302 -20.47 16.80 21.84
CA ARG A 302 -21.08 16.12 22.99
C ARG A 302 -20.35 14.84 23.40
N LYS A 303 -19.44 14.33 22.57
CA LYS A 303 -18.52 13.24 22.92
C LYS A 303 -17.54 13.65 24.01
N THR A 304 -16.80 12.67 24.54
CA THR A 304 -15.87 12.87 25.64
C THR A 304 -14.51 12.21 25.38
N ASP A 305 -13.43 12.86 25.82
CA ASP A 305 -12.12 12.20 25.88
C ASP A 305 -12.19 11.04 26.89
N ASN A 306 -12.35 9.83 26.36
CA ASN A 306 -12.55 8.60 27.13
C ASN A 306 -11.74 7.39 26.61
N THR A 307 -11.08 7.53 25.44
CA THR A 307 -10.30 6.48 24.77
C THR A 307 -8.82 6.50 25.16
N GLN A 308 -8.18 5.32 25.14
CA GLN A 308 -6.72 5.20 25.29
C GLN A 308 -6.04 5.74 24.03
N LYS A 309 -5.11 6.70 24.20
CA LYS A 309 -4.48 7.41 23.06
C LYS A 309 -3.34 6.67 22.38
N SER A 310 -2.65 5.73 23.04
CA SER A 310 -1.52 5.02 22.43
C SER A 310 -1.31 3.60 22.97
N LEU A 311 -0.76 2.74 22.11
CA LEU A 311 -0.54 1.30 22.33
C LEU A 311 0.57 0.76 21.41
N TYR A 312 0.98 -0.49 21.60
CA TYR A 312 2.01 -1.15 20.78
C TYR A 312 1.43 -2.28 19.93
N ILE A 313 1.38 -2.09 18.61
CA ILE A 313 0.79 -3.03 17.65
C ILE A 313 1.91 -3.68 16.82
N GLY A 314 2.07 -5.00 16.93
CA GLY A 314 3.15 -5.73 16.24
C GLY A 314 4.55 -5.20 16.59
N GLY A 315 4.73 -4.64 17.79
CA GLY A 315 5.96 -4.01 18.26
C GLY A 315 6.16 -2.54 17.86
N LYS A 316 5.26 -1.95 17.07
CA LYS A 316 5.29 -0.55 16.63
C LYS A 316 4.47 0.32 17.58
N LEU A 317 4.91 1.55 17.85
CA LEU A 317 4.07 2.51 18.59
C LEU A 317 2.98 3.03 17.65
N VAL A 318 1.74 2.99 18.10
CA VAL A 318 0.57 3.54 17.41
C VAL A 318 -0.16 4.46 18.37
N GLU A 319 -0.55 5.64 17.89
CA GLU A 319 -1.41 6.57 18.63
C GLU A 319 -2.71 6.84 17.85
N VAL A 320 -3.81 7.04 18.55
CA VAL A 320 -5.15 7.23 17.99
C VAL A 320 -5.90 8.33 18.74
N TYR A 321 -6.50 9.25 17.98
CA TYR A 321 -7.19 10.43 18.48
C TYR A 321 -8.50 10.64 17.72
N PHE A 322 -9.57 10.92 18.45
CA PHE A 322 -10.90 11.19 17.91
C PHE A 322 -11.29 12.66 18.10
N SER A 323 -11.81 13.26 17.03
CA SER A 323 -12.40 14.60 17.08
C SER A 323 -13.93 14.52 17.07
N PRO A 324 -14.63 15.53 17.63
CA PRO A 324 -14.07 16.52 18.55
C PRO A 324 -14.04 15.97 19.97
N GLY A 325 -12.96 16.27 20.71
CA GLY A 325 -12.78 15.80 22.08
C GLY A 325 -11.30 15.73 22.45
N ASP A 326 -10.53 14.96 21.69
CA ASP A 326 -9.15 14.61 22.03
C ASP A 326 -8.10 15.67 21.64
N GLY A 327 -8.53 16.75 20.96
CA GLY A 327 -7.62 17.77 20.40
C GLY A 327 -6.70 17.21 19.32
N ALA A 328 -7.22 16.36 18.43
CA ALA A 328 -6.43 15.58 17.48
C ALA A 328 -5.52 16.44 16.57
N LEU A 329 -5.96 17.64 16.17
CA LEU A 329 -5.16 18.56 15.35
C LEU A 329 -4.16 19.38 16.18
N GLN A 330 -4.45 19.62 17.46
CA GLN A 330 -3.46 20.16 18.39
C GLN A 330 -2.31 19.15 18.58
N LYS A 331 -2.62 17.85 18.77
CA LYS A 331 -1.60 16.78 18.78
C LYS A 331 -0.77 16.76 17.49
N LEU A 332 -1.37 16.93 16.31
CA LEU A 332 -0.60 17.00 15.05
C LEU A 332 0.36 18.20 15.05
N THR A 333 -0.10 19.34 15.56
CA THR A 333 0.69 20.57 15.70
C THR A 333 1.83 20.39 16.69
N ASP A 334 1.58 19.75 17.83
CA ASP A 334 2.55 19.46 18.88
C ASP A 334 3.59 18.43 18.40
N THR A 335 3.19 17.39 17.67
CA THR A 335 4.14 16.40 17.11
C THR A 335 4.99 16.99 15.97
N VAL A 336 4.45 17.88 15.12
CA VAL A 336 5.28 18.65 14.19
C VAL A 336 6.27 19.57 14.92
N LYS A 337 5.85 20.16 16.05
CA LYS A 337 6.67 21.06 16.87
C LYS A 337 7.78 20.32 17.63
N GLU A 338 7.47 19.21 18.27
CA GLU A 338 8.33 18.54 19.25
C GLU A 338 9.10 17.36 18.65
N ASP A 339 8.47 16.57 17.77
CA ASP A 339 9.02 15.29 17.29
C ASP A 339 9.70 15.37 15.91
N ALA A 340 9.22 16.21 14.99
CA ALA A 340 9.76 16.28 13.62
C ALA A 340 11.13 17.01 13.53
N ASP A 341 12.23 16.29 13.33
CA ASP A 341 13.60 16.81 13.32
C ASP A 341 14.08 17.30 11.93
N GLU A 342 13.79 16.54 10.88
CA GLU A 342 14.40 16.72 9.55
C GLU A 342 13.41 17.19 8.48
N ARG A 343 12.22 16.59 8.38
CA ARG A 343 11.31 16.83 7.26
C ARG A 343 9.84 16.49 7.49
N VAL A 344 8.97 17.14 6.72
CA VAL A 344 7.54 16.80 6.58
C VAL A 344 7.13 16.75 5.10
N PHE A 345 6.61 15.61 4.64
CA PHE A 345 5.91 15.48 3.35
C PHE A 345 4.40 15.30 3.59
N PHE A 346 3.54 15.79 2.70
CA PHE A 346 2.09 15.62 2.87
C PHE A 346 1.23 15.59 1.60
N THR A 347 0.10 14.90 1.68
CA THR A 347 -1.01 14.98 0.71
C THR A 347 -2.29 15.35 1.46
N ILE A 348 -2.94 16.45 1.09
CA ILE A 348 -4.09 16.98 1.83
C ILE A 348 -5.22 17.49 0.93
N PHE A 349 -6.44 17.03 1.19
CA PHE A 349 -7.65 17.49 0.50
C PHE A 349 -7.98 18.95 0.83
N SER A 350 -8.00 19.31 2.12
CA SER A 350 -8.30 20.66 2.61
C SER A 350 -7.54 20.97 3.90
N TRP A 351 -6.97 22.18 3.98
CA TRP A 351 -6.23 22.68 5.13
C TRP A 351 -6.49 24.19 5.30
N SER A 352 -6.97 24.57 6.49
CA SER A 352 -7.20 25.95 6.92
C SER A 352 -6.71 26.28 8.34
N ASP A 353 -6.22 25.30 9.10
CA ASP A 353 -5.62 25.57 10.42
C ASP A 353 -4.30 26.35 10.32
N GLN A 354 -4.15 27.36 11.19
CA GLN A 354 -2.99 28.24 11.22
C GLN A 354 -1.86 27.72 12.14
N GLY A 355 -2.20 27.01 13.23
CA GLY A 355 -1.21 26.55 14.20
C GLY A 355 -0.19 25.61 13.55
N LEU A 356 -0.68 24.61 12.82
CA LEU A 356 0.13 23.65 12.09
C LEU A 356 1.00 24.32 10.99
N VAL A 357 0.52 25.43 10.41
CA VAL A 357 1.28 26.21 9.40
C VAL A 357 2.37 27.06 10.03
N ASP A 358 2.09 27.66 11.19
CA ASP A 358 3.02 28.51 11.93
C ASP A 358 4.16 27.68 12.55
N GLU A 359 3.88 26.47 13.05
CA GLU A 359 4.93 25.53 13.48
C GLU A 359 5.81 25.06 12.32
N LEU A 360 5.22 24.72 11.17
CA LEU A 360 6.00 24.37 9.96
C LEU A 360 6.81 25.57 9.43
N LYS A 361 6.29 26.80 9.54
CA LYS A 361 7.05 28.03 9.24
C LYS A 361 8.25 28.16 10.17
N TYR A 362 8.07 27.87 11.46
CA TYR A 362 9.15 27.90 12.44
C TYR A 362 10.20 26.82 12.16
N LYS A 363 9.79 25.57 11.86
CA LYS A 363 10.70 24.49 11.46
C LYS A 363 11.46 24.82 10.18
N TYR A 364 10.80 25.36 9.15
CA TYR A 364 11.38 25.67 7.84
C TYR A 364 12.30 26.88 7.83
N GLU A 365 11.94 27.98 8.51
CA GLU A 365 12.66 29.27 8.43
C GLU A 365 12.89 30.00 9.76
N GLY A 366 12.67 29.34 10.89
CA GLY A 366 13.14 29.77 12.22
C GLY A 366 12.40 30.95 12.84
N SER A 367 11.20 31.31 12.36
CA SER A 367 10.47 32.48 12.84
C SER A 367 8.95 32.38 12.65
N TYR A 368 8.19 32.82 13.65
CA TYR A 368 6.74 33.02 13.62
C TYR A 368 6.32 34.43 13.12
N GLU A 369 7.24 35.25 12.63
CA GLU A 369 6.95 36.62 12.18
C GLU A 369 6.67 36.66 10.66
N ASP A 370 5.65 37.43 10.25
CA ASP A 370 5.20 37.57 8.85
C ASP A 370 6.32 38.08 7.92
N GLN A 371 6.61 37.31 6.88
CA GLN A 371 7.68 37.52 5.90
C GLN A 371 9.09 37.70 6.50
N VAL A 372 9.33 37.14 7.69
CA VAL A 372 10.66 37.04 8.33
C VAL A 372 11.05 35.57 8.48
N GLY A 373 12.28 35.22 8.08
CA GLY A 373 12.84 33.89 8.25
C GLY A 373 14.06 33.63 7.37
N VAL A 374 14.85 32.61 7.72
CA VAL A 374 15.98 32.11 6.92
C VAL A 374 15.94 30.59 6.99
N ARG A 375 16.00 29.90 5.82
CA ARG A 375 15.86 28.44 5.76
C ARG A 375 16.81 27.72 6.74
N THR A 376 16.26 26.89 7.60
CA THR A 376 16.98 26.17 8.67
C THR A 376 17.78 24.97 8.15
N GLY A 377 17.24 24.31 7.13
CA GLY A 377 17.67 22.99 6.65
C GLY A 377 16.51 21.99 6.58
N PHE A 378 15.46 22.20 7.39
CA PHE A 378 14.27 21.34 7.42
C PHE A 378 13.59 21.27 6.05
N GLU A 379 13.30 20.06 5.57
CA GLU A 379 12.64 19.85 4.28
C GLU A 379 11.12 19.80 4.43
N ILE A 380 10.41 20.50 3.54
CA ILE A 380 8.95 20.37 3.42
C ILE A 380 8.63 20.12 1.96
N LYS A 381 7.76 19.16 1.68
CA LYS A 381 7.10 18.96 0.36
C LYS A 381 5.61 18.75 0.58
N GLY A 382 4.75 19.13 -0.36
CA GLY A 382 3.32 18.98 -0.15
C GLY A 382 2.45 19.09 -1.39
N LEU A 383 1.32 18.39 -1.36
CA LEU A 383 0.31 18.38 -2.43
C LEU A 383 -1.07 18.69 -1.86
N PHE A 384 -1.71 19.73 -2.42
CA PHE A 384 -3.06 20.15 -2.09
C PHE A 384 -4.01 19.85 -3.26
N ASP A 385 -5.27 19.51 -2.97
CA ASP A 385 -6.31 19.40 -4.01
C ASP A 385 -6.54 20.76 -4.72
N LYS A 386 -6.64 20.69 -6.05
CA LYS A 386 -6.87 21.80 -7.00
C LYS A 386 -8.08 22.67 -6.70
N SER A 387 -9.09 22.12 -6.02
CA SER A 387 -10.29 22.82 -5.57
C SER A 387 -10.00 23.75 -4.38
N PHE A 388 -9.00 23.40 -3.57
CA PHE A 388 -8.69 24.05 -2.29
C PHE A 388 -7.42 24.90 -2.32
N ILE A 389 -6.39 24.53 -3.08
CA ILE A 389 -5.12 25.30 -3.18
C ILE A 389 -5.28 26.75 -3.67
N ASN A 390 -6.41 27.07 -4.31
CA ASN A 390 -6.73 28.39 -4.85
C ASN A 390 -7.64 29.22 -3.91
N GLN A 391 -8.05 28.64 -2.78
CA GLN A 391 -8.92 29.33 -1.82
C GLN A 391 -8.11 30.31 -0.98
N TYR A 392 -8.71 31.46 -0.68
CA TYR A 392 -8.03 32.57 -0.02
C TYR A 392 -7.59 32.27 1.42
N TRP A 393 -8.15 31.22 2.02
CA TRP A 393 -7.93 30.77 3.40
C TRP A 393 -7.01 29.55 3.52
N SER A 394 -6.55 28.96 2.40
CA SER A 394 -5.82 27.69 2.47
C SER A 394 -4.33 27.88 2.80
N ALA A 395 -3.80 26.98 3.62
CA ALA A 395 -2.44 27.04 4.17
C ALA A 395 -1.32 27.31 3.15
N ASN A 396 -1.47 26.82 1.91
CA ASN A 396 -0.48 27.01 0.86
C ASN A 396 -0.26 28.49 0.47
N ILE A 397 -1.19 29.39 0.76
CA ILE A 397 -1.06 30.82 0.46
C ILE A 397 0.06 31.44 1.31
N ASP A 398 0.14 31.08 2.58
CA ASP A 398 1.20 31.47 3.51
C ASP A 398 2.52 30.84 3.13
N MET A 399 2.50 29.53 2.89
CA MET A 399 3.67 28.73 2.48
C MET A 399 4.30 29.25 1.18
N TRP A 400 3.54 29.94 0.33
CA TRP A 400 4.04 30.60 -0.87
C TRP A 400 4.47 32.06 -0.67
N GLY A 401 4.32 32.63 0.53
CA GLY A 401 4.61 34.03 0.84
C GLY A 401 3.61 35.03 0.23
N LYS A 402 2.39 34.61 -0.08
CA LYS A 402 1.42 35.35 -0.94
C LYS A 402 0.28 35.98 -0.14
N THR A 403 -0.50 36.82 -0.82
CA THR A 403 -1.75 37.39 -0.31
C THR A 403 -2.79 37.34 -1.43
N MET A 404 -3.95 36.72 -1.17
CA MET A 404 -4.97 36.47 -2.20
C MET A 404 -5.99 37.60 -2.33
N THR A 405 -6.37 37.90 -3.58
CA THR A 405 -7.44 38.86 -3.89
C THR A 405 -8.75 38.42 -3.22
N GLY A 406 -9.29 39.27 -2.36
CA GLY A 406 -10.50 38.99 -1.58
C GLY A 406 -10.23 38.86 -0.08
N SER A 407 -9.05 38.37 0.32
CA SER A 407 -8.70 38.26 1.75
C SER A 407 -8.29 39.60 2.35
N LYS A 408 -9.28 40.45 2.59
CA LYS A 408 -9.09 41.77 3.22
C LYS A 408 -8.65 41.69 4.68
N ASN A 409 -8.84 40.51 5.30
CA ASN A 409 -8.47 40.19 6.67
C ASN A 409 -7.68 38.86 6.68
N ASN A 410 -6.56 38.77 5.96
CA ASN A 410 -5.59 37.68 6.11
C ASN A 410 -4.55 38.12 7.17
N PRO A 411 -4.69 37.76 8.47
CA PRO A 411 -3.61 37.90 9.44
C PRO A 411 -2.54 36.80 9.29
N ASN A 412 -2.85 35.78 8.49
CA ASN A 412 -2.10 34.53 8.32
C ASN A 412 -0.61 34.78 8.05
N THR A 413 0.25 33.99 8.69
CA THR A 413 1.68 34.28 8.85
C THR A 413 2.49 33.87 7.61
N ARG A 414 2.61 34.78 6.63
CA ARG A 414 3.21 34.46 5.33
C ARG A 414 4.71 34.18 5.45
N TRP A 415 5.20 33.20 4.70
CA TRP A 415 6.58 32.75 4.78
C TRP A 415 7.51 33.70 4.00
N ALA A 416 8.72 33.93 4.50
CA ALA A 416 9.74 34.73 3.81
C ALA A 416 10.36 33.94 2.64
N ASN A 417 10.52 32.64 2.84
CA ASN A 417 11.04 31.66 1.89
C ASN A 417 9.87 30.77 1.46
N PRO A 418 9.47 30.74 0.17
CA PRO A 418 8.42 29.84 -0.27
C PRO A 418 8.77 28.36 -0.07
N ALA A 419 7.80 27.56 0.36
CA ALA A 419 7.89 26.10 0.40
C ALA A 419 7.57 25.49 -0.98
N PRO A 420 8.16 24.33 -1.34
CA PRO A 420 7.82 23.58 -2.53
C PRO A 420 6.54 22.76 -2.28
N VAL A 421 5.42 23.47 -2.19
CA VAL A 421 4.08 22.90 -2.11
C VAL A 421 3.30 23.18 -3.40
N TYR A 422 2.61 22.15 -3.88
CA TYR A 422 2.10 22.08 -5.25
C TYR A 422 0.62 21.68 -5.29
N LYS A 423 0.01 21.89 -6.46
CA LYS A 423 -1.33 21.44 -6.79
C LYS A 423 -1.27 20.01 -7.31
N ASP A 424 -2.23 19.18 -6.92
CA ASP A 424 -2.42 17.85 -7.52
C ASP A 424 -2.70 17.90 -9.04
N ASN A 425 -2.70 16.70 -9.62
CA ASN A 425 -3.19 16.44 -10.97
C ASN A 425 -3.90 15.07 -11.02
N GLU A 426 -4.71 14.78 -10.01
CA GLU A 426 -5.66 13.67 -10.02
C GLU A 426 -6.76 13.91 -11.05
N VAL A 427 -7.32 12.83 -11.60
CA VAL A 427 -8.47 12.92 -12.51
C VAL A 427 -9.68 13.50 -11.77
N ARG A 428 -9.95 13.01 -10.55
CA ARG A 428 -11.06 13.45 -9.70
C ARG A 428 -10.61 14.41 -8.59
N LYS A 429 -10.34 13.90 -7.40
CA LYS A 429 -9.88 14.64 -6.21
C LYS A 429 -8.67 13.95 -5.59
N LEU A 430 -7.72 14.71 -5.08
CA LEU A 430 -6.76 14.23 -4.09
C LEU A 430 -7.50 14.22 -2.75
N HIS A 431 -7.96 13.05 -2.30
CA HIS A 431 -8.84 12.95 -1.13
C HIS A 431 -8.12 12.38 0.11
N ALA A 432 -6.83 12.09 0.00
CA ALA A 432 -5.99 11.77 1.15
C ALA A 432 -5.88 12.94 2.15
N LYS A 433 -5.61 12.55 3.41
CA LYS A 433 -5.17 13.41 4.50
C LYS A 433 -4.03 12.64 5.17
N THR A 434 -2.81 12.93 4.76
CA THR A 434 -1.61 12.17 5.13
C THR A 434 -0.47 13.14 5.40
N MET A 435 0.16 13.01 6.57
CA MET A 435 1.45 13.63 6.87
C MET A 435 2.51 12.54 7.09
N LEU A 436 3.70 12.76 6.55
CA LEU A 436 4.87 11.90 6.70
C LEU A 436 5.96 12.72 7.37
N ILE A 437 6.22 12.44 8.64
CA ILE A 437 7.25 13.06 9.46
C ILE A 437 8.52 12.21 9.35
N ASP A 438 9.66 12.86 9.10
CA ASP A 438 10.99 12.26 9.12
C ASP A 438 11.13 10.99 8.27
N ALA A 439 10.36 10.93 7.19
CA ALA A 439 10.36 9.82 6.25
C ALA A 439 11.72 9.63 5.56
N ASP A 440 12.20 8.39 5.52
CA ASP A 440 13.53 8.01 5.03
C ASP A 440 14.68 8.76 5.76
N THR A 441 14.63 8.79 7.11
CA THR A 441 15.66 9.35 8.02
C THR A 441 16.08 8.35 9.12
N ASP A 442 17.03 8.77 9.97
CA ASP A 442 17.44 8.08 11.21
C ASP A 442 16.79 8.66 12.50
N SER A 443 15.77 9.54 12.42
CA SER A 443 14.99 9.99 13.60
C SER A 443 13.80 9.06 13.89
N ASP A 444 12.55 9.54 14.02
CA ASP A 444 11.35 8.71 14.21
C ASP A 444 10.35 8.81 13.02
N PRO A 445 10.59 8.07 11.92
CA PRO A 445 9.74 8.10 10.73
C PRO A 445 8.29 7.70 11.04
N THR A 446 7.40 8.69 11.02
CA THR A 446 6.01 8.57 11.47
C THR A 446 5.04 8.99 10.38
N VAL A 447 4.01 8.18 10.15
CA VAL A 447 2.90 8.53 9.27
C VAL A 447 1.64 8.83 10.07
N VAL A 448 1.00 9.96 9.77
CA VAL A 448 -0.29 10.38 10.31
C VAL A 448 -1.34 10.30 9.21
N VAL A 449 -2.41 9.55 9.47
CA VAL A 449 -3.53 9.29 8.54
C VAL A 449 -4.87 9.37 9.24
N GLY A 450 -5.96 9.45 8.48
CA GLY A 450 -7.31 9.41 9.04
C GLY A 450 -8.37 10.01 8.12
N SER A 451 -9.51 10.37 8.71
CA SER A 451 -10.59 11.06 8.00
C SER A 451 -10.44 12.59 8.01
N THR A 452 -9.79 13.13 9.05
CA THR A 452 -9.70 14.56 9.41
C THR A 452 -9.04 15.44 8.36
N ASN A 453 -9.74 16.49 7.92
CA ASN A 453 -9.15 17.63 7.22
C ASN A 453 -8.56 18.64 8.22
N TRP A 454 -7.34 19.14 7.99
CA TRP A 454 -6.61 20.02 8.92
C TRP A 454 -7.21 21.43 9.01
N SER A 455 -8.31 21.53 9.75
CA SER A 455 -9.23 22.66 9.77
C SER A 455 -10.03 22.67 11.07
N ALA A 456 -10.54 23.85 11.46
CA ALA A 456 -11.32 24.00 12.69
C ALA A 456 -12.54 23.05 12.75
N ASN A 457 -13.20 22.79 11.61
CA ASN A 457 -14.30 21.84 11.55
C ASN A 457 -13.84 20.40 11.83
N GLY A 458 -12.72 19.97 11.24
CA GLY A 458 -12.17 18.62 11.43
C GLY A 458 -11.64 18.34 12.84
N ASP A 459 -11.22 19.39 13.57
CA ASP A 459 -10.75 19.22 14.96
C ASP A 459 -11.88 19.36 15.99
N SER A 460 -12.77 20.35 15.81
CA SER A 460 -13.66 20.85 16.88
C SER A 460 -15.16 20.74 16.57
N THR A 461 -15.55 20.13 15.45
CA THR A 461 -16.96 20.06 15.01
C THR A 461 -17.37 18.68 14.51
N ASN A 462 -16.69 18.17 13.49
CA ASN A 462 -16.99 16.89 12.86
C ASN A 462 -16.50 15.71 13.71
N ASP A 463 -17.25 14.60 13.72
CA ASP A 463 -16.73 13.33 14.23
C ASP A 463 -15.68 12.79 13.25
N GLU A 464 -14.45 12.61 13.70
CA GLU A 464 -13.31 12.20 12.86
C GLU A 464 -12.34 11.33 13.66
N ASN A 465 -11.46 10.58 12.98
CA ASN A 465 -10.34 9.89 13.62
C ASN A 465 -9.01 10.20 12.90
N MET A 466 -7.93 10.31 13.67
CA MET A 466 -6.55 10.28 13.20
C MET A 466 -5.73 9.21 13.93
N LEU A 467 -4.83 8.59 13.17
CA LEU A 467 -3.96 7.50 13.56
C LEU A 467 -2.50 7.86 13.22
N TYR A 468 -1.62 7.76 14.20
CA TYR A 468 -0.19 8.01 14.12
C TYR A 468 0.52 6.66 14.19
N ILE A 469 1.36 6.34 13.23
CA ILE A 469 2.08 5.06 13.16
C ILE A 469 3.58 5.34 13.09
N HIS A 470 4.27 5.07 14.20
CA HIS A 470 5.72 5.24 14.36
C HIS A 470 6.42 3.99 13.82
N ASP A 471 6.55 3.93 12.50
CA ASP A 471 7.25 2.86 11.80
C ASP A 471 7.73 3.32 10.42
N LYS A 472 9.02 3.12 10.16
CA LYS A 472 9.68 3.55 8.93
C LYS A 472 9.30 2.74 7.69
N ASP A 473 8.95 1.47 7.84
CA ASP A 473 8.61 0.62 6.70
C ASP A 473 7.19 1.00 6.24
N ILE A 474 6.25 1.17 7.19
CA ILE A 474 4.91 1.70 6.90
C ILE A 474 4.99 3.12 6.32
N THR A 475 5.77 4.02 6.94
CA THR A 475 5.96 5.40 6.43
C THR A 475 6.54 5.39 5.01
N ASN A 476 7.52 4.53 4.71
CA ASN A 476 8.08 4.37 3.36
C ASN A 476 7.07 3.83 2.32
N GLN A 477 6.02 3.11 2.72
CA GLN A 477 4.93 2.74 1.79
C GLN A 477 4.13 3.97 1.34
N PHE A 478 3.89 4.93 2.24
CA PHE A 478 3.27 6.21 1.88
C PHE A 478 4.21 7.13 1.10
N VAL A 479 5.53 7.08 1.30
CA VAL A 479 6.52 7.80 0.46
C VAL A 479 6.42 7.38 -1.01
N GLN A 480 6.26 6.08 -1.26
CA GLN A 480 6.07 5.56 -2.62
C GLN A 480 4.79 6.11 -3.28
N GLU A 481 3.71 6.31 -2.52
CA GLU A 481 2.48 6.93 -3.02
C GLU A 481 2.66 8.44 -3.23
N PHE A 482 3.22 9.15 -2.25
CA PHE A 482 3.50 10.59 -2.32
C PHE A 482 4.28 10.97 -3.59
N TYR A 483 5.39 10.29 -3.87
CA TYR A 483 6.18 10.60 -5.05
C TYR A 483 5.45 10.27 -6.38
N ALA A 484 4.58 9.27 -6.40
CA ALA A 484 3.72 9.02 -7.56
C ALA A 484 2.78 10.20 -7.83
N ARG A 485 2.22 10.81 -6.77
CA ARG A 485 1.38 12.02 -6.86
C ARG A 485 2.20 13.26 -7.25
N GLU A 486 3.42 13.42 -6.72
CA GLU A 486 4.33 14.53 -7.04
C GLU A 486 4.73 14.50 -8.53
N LYS A 487 5.14 13.33 -9.04
CA LYS A 487 5.47 13.10 -10.45
C LYS A 487 4.26 13.32 -11.36
N GLN A 488 3.07 12.87 -10.94
CA GLN A 488 1.80 13.08 -11.64
C GLN A 488 1.36 14.55 -11.67
N ALA A 489 1.65 15.33 -10.62
CA ALA A 489 1.44 16.78 -10.55
C ALA A 489 2.34 17.58 -11.52
N GLY A 490 3.30 16.93 -12.18
CA GLY A 490 4.25 17.57 -13.09
C GLY A 490 5.35 18.33 -12.37
N VAL A 491 5.56 18.08 -11.08
CA VAL A 491 6.78 18.49 -10.37
C VAL A 491 7.94 17.72 -11.00
N PRO A 492 9.01 18.40 -11.49
CA PRO A 492 10.16 17.70 -12.05
C PRO A 492 10.82 16.84 -10.97
N ASP A 493 10.95 15.53 -11.26
CA ASP A 493 11.40 14.46 -10.35
C ASP A 493 12.67 14.86 -9.57
N VAL A 494 12.50 15.41 -8.35
CA VAL A 494 13.51 16.27 -7.71
C VAL A 494 14.78 15.51 -7.31
N LEU A 495 14.67 14.18 -7.24
CA LEU A 495 15.74 13.22 -6.97
C LEU A 495 16.67 13.01 -8.19
N MET A 496 16.34 13.62 -9.33
CA MET A 496 17.13 13.61 -10.58
C MET A 496 17.61 15.01 -11.02
N VAL A 497 17.23 16.09 -10.33
CA VAL A 497 17.55 17.49 -10.73
C VAL A 497 18.61 18.16 -9.84
N ASP A 498 18.74 17.73 -8.58
CA ASP A 498 19.67 18.29 -7.59
C ASP A 498 20.63 17.22 -7.05
N GLU A 499 21.92 17.53 -7.07
CA GLU A 499 23.02 16.72 -6.52
C GLU A 499 22.82 16.38 -5.02
N THR A 500 22.14 17.26 -4.28
CA THR A 500 21.86 17.09 -2.85
C THR A 500 20.88 15.95 -2.62
N ASN A 501 19.75 15.95 -3.34
CA ASN A 501 18.72 14.92 -3.21
C ASN A 501 19.22 13.56 -3.70
N ALA A 502 20.03 13.55 -4.76
CA ALA A 502 20.70 12.36 -5.25
C ALA A 502 21.69 11.76 -4.23
N LEU A 503 22.36 12.61 -3.43
CA LEU A 503 23.24 12.16 -2.35
C LEU A 503 22.46 11.56 -1.18
N GLU A 504 21.33 12.15 -0.77
CA GLU A 504 20.49 11.58 0.28
C GLU A 504 19.87 10.24 -0.17
N ARG A 505 19.35 10.14 -1.41
CA ARG A 505 18.89 8.86 -1.99
C ARG A 505 20.01 7.82 -2.04
N ALA A 506 21.25 8.22 -2.34
CA ALA A 506 22.40 7.31 -2.34
C ALA A 506 22.80 6.83 -0.94
N LYS A 507 22.76 7.70 0.08
CA LYS A 507 22.98 7.31 1.50
C LYS A 507 21.96 6.26 1.97
N LEU A 508 20.72 6.36 1.51
CA LEU A 508 19.64 5.40 1.80
C LEU A 508 19.84 4.07 1.07
N LEU A 509 20.13 4.13 -0.24
CA LEU A 509 20.20 2.95 -1.12
C LEU A 509 21.46 2.09 -0.95
N VAL A 510 22.60 2.63 -0.49
CA VAL A 510 23.82 1.82 -0.28
C VAL A 510 23.70 0.83 0.89
N PRO A 511 23.28 1.22 2.11
CA PRO A 511 22.96 0.27 3.20
C PRO A 511 21.90 -0.77 2.81
N ILE A 512 20.94 -0.36 1.97
CA ILE A 512 19.92 -1.22 1.37
C ILE A 512 20.57 -2.31 0.50
N ALA A 513 21.48 -1.94 -0.41
CA ALA A 513 22.20 -2.88 -1.26
C ALA A 513 23.17 -3.78 -0.46
N GLU A 514 23.85 -3.24 0.55
CA GLU A 514 24.70 -3.98 1.49
C GLU A 514 23.93 -5.06 2.26
N LYS A 515 22.68 -4.78 2.65
CA LYS A 515 21.80 -5.73 3.35
C LYS A 515 21.13 -6.73 2.41
N SER A 516 20.70 -6.31 1.22
CA SER A 516 19.91 -7.16 0.31
C SER A 516 20.74 -8.07 -0.56
N MET A 517 21.97 -7.65 -0.91
CA MET A 517 22.85 -8.33 -1.88
C MET A 517 22.16 -8.59 -3.25
N LYS A 518 21.18 -7.76 -3.63
CA LYS A 518 20.51 -7.81 -4.94
C LYS A 518 21.19 -6.89 -5.94
N GLN A 519 21.25 -7.32 -7.21
CA GLN A 519 21.76 -6.49 -8.30
C GLN A 519 20.91 -5.23 -8.51
N GLU A 520 19.59 -5.37 -8.44
CA GLU A 520 18.64 -4.27 -8.66
C GLU A 520 18.83 -3.10 -7.68
N ASP A 521 19.09 -3.40 -6.41
CA ASP A 521 19.34 -2.37 -5.39
C ASP A 521 20.71 -1.71 -5.58
N VAL A 522 21.70 -2.47 -6.08
CA VAL A 522 22.99 -1.91 -6.54
C VAL A 522 22.80 -0.99 -7.74
N ASP A 523 21.93 -1.35 -8.69
CA ASP A 523 21.66 -0.56 -9.88
C ASP A 523 20.96 0.76 -9.51
N LYS A 524 19.95 0.72 -8.63
CA LYS A 524 19.29 1.93 -8.04
C LYS A 524 20.28 2.84 -7.30
N ALA A 525 21.18 2.27 -6.50
CA ALA A 525 22.19 3.04 -5.77
C ALA A 525 23.22 3.70 -6.71
N ASN A 526 23.63 3.01 -7.79
CA ASN A 526 24.50 3.56 -8.82
C ASN A 526 23.82 4.67 -9.63
N GLU A 527 22.52 4.52 -9.93
CA GLU A 527 21.71 5.55 -10.59
C GLU A 527 21.72 6.85 -9.78
N ALA A 528 21.42 6.80 -8.48
CA ALA A 528 21.49 7.96 -7.59
C ALA A 528 22.91 8.56 -7.53
N LEU A 529 23.95 7.74 -7.32
CA LEU A 529 25.34 8.21 -7.28
C LEU A 529 25.82 8.82 -8.61
N SER A 530 25.21 8.48 -9.76
CA SER A 530 25.61 9.00 -11.07
C SER A 530 25.45 10.52 -11.19
N ILE A 531 24.50 11.10 -10.45
CA ILE A 531 24.17 12.54 -10.45
C ILE A 531 25.04 13.30 -9.44
N VAL A 532 25.50 12.64 -8.38
CA VAL A 532 26.38 13.23 -7.37
C VAL A 532 27.80 13.38 -7.91
N ALA A 533 28.44 14.54 -7.77
CA ALA A 533 29.84 14.69 -8.15
C ALA A 533 30.75 13.83 -7.26
N GLU A 534 31.77 13.23 -7.85
CA GLU A 534 32.67 12.25 -7.23
C GLU A 534 33.18 12.67 -5.84
N GLY A 535 33.62 13.93 -5.69
CA GLY A 535 34.12 14.49 -4.43
C GLY A 535 33.08 14.70 -3.31
N LYS A 536 31.79 14.47 -3.55
CA LYS A 536 30.72 14.50 -2.53
C LYS A 536 30.21 13.11 -2.14
N ARG A 537 30.57 12.05 -2.86
CA ARG A 537 30.00 10.69 -2.67
C ARG A 537 30.44 10.00 -1.37
N GLY A 538 31.46 10.51 -0.67
CA GLY A 538 32.01 9.87 0.52
C GLY A 538 32.51 8.44 0.23
N ASP A 539 32.24 7.51 1.15
CA ASP A 539 32.59 6.09 1.00
C ASP A 539 31.55 5.28 0.19
N LEU A 540 30.41 5.88 -0.18
CA LEU A 540 29.26 5.20 -0.77
C LEU A 540 29.61 4.43 -2.06
N THR A 541 30.53 4.97 -2.87
CA THR A 541 30.98 4.31 -4.12
C THR A 541 31.87 3.09 -3.83
N GLU A 542 32.77 3.17 -2.84
CA GLU A 542 33.65 2.05 -2.47
C GLU A 542 32.84 0.92 -1.82
N ARG A 543 31.92 1.27 -0.91
CA ARG A 543 30.95 0.35 -0.30
C ARG A 543 30.12 -0.38 -1.35
N LEU A 544 29.53 0.37 -2.28
CA LEU A 544 28.72 -0.21 -3.35
C LEU A 544 29.52 -1.11 -4.31
N GLN A 545 30.80 -0.79 -4.55
CA GLN A 545 31.70 -1.68 -5.29
C GLN A 545 31.92 -3.02 -4.55
N VAL A 546 32.12 -3.01 -3.22
CA VAL A 546 32.28 -4.24 -2.42
C VAL A 546 31.04 -5.13 -2.53
N VAL A 547 29.83 -4.55 -2.47
CA VAL A 547 28.57 -5.28 -2.70
C VAL A 547 28.54 -5.86 -4.11
N GLN A 548 28.85 -5.06 -5.14
CA GLN A 548 28.83 -5.50 -6.53
C GLN A 548 29.82 -6.64 -6.81
N GLU A 549 31.03 -6.59 -6.24
CA GLU A 549 32.03 -7.65 -6.33
C GLU A 549 31.58 -8.94 -5.66
N ALA A 550 30.95 -8.85 -4.49
CA ALA A 550 30.41 -10.00 -3.78
C ALA A 550 29.24 -10.65 -4.52
N ILE A 551 28.32 -9.87 -5.09
CA ILE A 551 27.24 -10.35 -5.97
C ILE A 551 27.80 -11.08 -7.19
N ASN A 552 28.81 -10.51 -7.84
CA ASN A 552 29.43 -11.14 -9.02
C ASN A 552 30.21 -12.41 -8.66
N TYR A 553 30.84 -12.45 -7.49
CA TYR A 553 31.43 -13.68 -6.96
C TYR A 553 30.38 -14.77 -6.67
N GLN A 554 29.22 -14.43 -6.10
CA GLN A 554 28.15 -15.40 -5.87
C GLN A 554 27.58 -15.95 -7.19
N LYS A 555 27.41 -15.09 -8.22
CA LYS A 555 27.05 -15.54 -9.58
C LYS A 555 28.09 -16.53 -10.14
N GLN A 556 29.38 -16.29 -9.90
CA GLN A 556 30.45 -17.22 -10.27
C GLN A 556 30.32 -18.56 -9.52
N VAL A 557 30.19 -18.55 -8.19
CA VAL A 557 30.03 -19.78 -7.38
C VAL A 557 28.82 -20.60 -7.83
N ASN A 558 27.68 -19.95 -8.08
CA ASN A 558 26.46 -20.62 -8.56
C ASN A 558 26.67 -21.25 -9.94
N SER A 559 27.34 -20.55 -10.86
CA SER A 559 27.66 -21.08 -12.19
C SER A 559 28.58 -22.30 -12.11
N VAL A 560 29.66 -22.23 -11.33
CA VAL A 560 30.59 -23.36 -11.13
C VAL A 560 29.89 -24.54 -10.44
N THR A 561 28.98 -24.28 -9.50
CA THR A 561 28.16 -25.31 -8.85
C THR A 561 27.31 -26.08 -9.88
N GLY A 562 26.72 -25.40 -10.86
CA GLY A 562 26.01 -26.07 -11.96
C GLY A 562 26.89 -26.97 -12.83
N PHE A 563 28.18 -26.65 -13.01
CA PHE A 563 29.13 -27.57 -13.67
C PHE A 563 29.47 -28.79 -12.79
N VAL A 564 29.56 -28.61 -11.47
CA VAL A 564 29.72 -29.74 -10.53
C VAL A 564 28.49 -30.65 -10.57
N GLU A 565 27.28 -30.09 -10.58
CA GLU A 565 26.02 -30.85 -10.65
C GLU A 565 25.84 -31.58 -11.99
N LYS A 566 26.29 -30.97 -13.08
CA LYS A 566 26.43 -31.67 -14.36
C LYS A 566 27.42 -32.85 -14.23
N ALA A 567 28.57 -32.67 -13.61
CA ALA A 567 29.54 -33.75 -13.40
C ALA A 567 29.00 -34.87 -12.48
N GLU A 568 28.25 -34.53 -11.43
CA GLU A 568 27.62 -35.48 -10.50
C GLU A 568 26.54 -36.34 -11.20
N SER A 569 25.78 -35.74 -12.12
CA SER A 569 24.69 -36.39 -12.86
C SER A 569 25.16 -37.16 -14.09
N THR A 570 26.08 -36.61 -14.91
CA THR A 570 26.63 -37.31 -16.09
C THR A 570 27.68 -38.35 -15.71
N LYS A 571 28.39 -38.12 -14.59
CA LYS A 571 29.53 -38.93 -14.13
C LYS A 571 30.65 -39.06 -15.16
N SER A 572 30.75 -38.10 -16.09
CA SER A 572 31.77 -38.06 -17.15
C SER A 572 33.09 -37.49 -16.63
N GLY A 573 34.22 -38.14 -16.96
CA GLY A 573 35.56 -37.63 -16.66
C GLY A 573 35.87 -36.29 -17.36
N GLU A 574 35.22 -36.00 -18.48
CA GLU A 574 35.30 -34.71 -19.18
C GLU A 574 34.60 -33.60 -18.38
N ASP A 575 33.37 -33.84 -17.91
CA ASP A 575 32.62 -32.87 -17.09
C ASP A 575 33.29 -32.65 -15.73
N VAL A 576 33.81 -33.71 -15.08
CA VAL A 576 34.60 -33.59 -13.85
C VAL A 576 35.85 -32.74 -14.07
N TYR A 577 36.56 -32.92 -15.18
CA TYR A 577 37.75 -32.12 -15.51
C TYR A 577 37.41 -30.65 -15.79
N LEU A 578 36.38 -30.38 -16.60
CA LEU A 578 35.91 -29.01 -16.87
C LEU A 578 35.43 -28.31 -15.60
N ALA A 579 34.70 -29.01 -14.72
CA ALA A 579 34.30 -28.49 -13.43
C ALA A 579 35.51 -28.19 -12.53
N SER A 580 36.53 -29.07 -12.46
CA SER A 580 37.73 -28.81 -11.65
C SER A 580 38.47 -27.53 -12.06
N LEU A 581 38.61 -27.28 -13.37
CA LEU A 581 39.25 -26.06 -13.91
C LEU A 581 38.48 -24.76 -13.60
N LEU A 582 37.22 -24.86 -13.18
CA LEU A 582 36.38 -23.74 -12.78
C LEU A 582 36.35 -23.59 -11.26
N VAL A 583 36.25 -24.70 -10.52
CA VAL A 583 36.41 -24.77 -9.05
C VAL A 583 37.77 -24.23 -8.61
N ASP A 584 38.82 -24.48 -9.40
CA ASP A 584 40.18 -23.99 -9.12
C ASP A 584 40.29 -22.46 -9.01
N LYS A 585 39.33 -21.72 -9.60
CA LYS A 585 39.27 -20.25 -9.68
C LYS A 585 38.42 -19.60 -8.58
N LEU A 586 37.85 -20.39 -7.67
CA LEU A 586 37.06 -19.89 -6.54
C LEU A 586 37.95 -19.56 -5.33
N ARG A 587 37.40 -18.78 -4.39
CA ARG A 587 38.01 -18.52 -3.07
C ARG A 587 38.06 -19.83 -2.27
N THR A 588 39.01 -19.93 -1.35
CA THR A 588 39.42 -21.20 -0.70
C THR A 588 38.25 -22.04 -0.15
N THR A 589 37.29 -21.42 0.53
CA THR A 589 36.16 -22.12 1.18
C THR A 589 35.22 -22.80 0.17
N ASP A 590 34.81 -22.08 -0.86
CA ASP A 590 33.93 -22.60 -1.91
C ASP A 590 34.68 -23.61 -2.78
N LYS A 591 35.96 -23.32 -3.06
CA LYS A 591 36.88 -24.21 -3.77
C LYS A 591 37.01 -25.56 -3.07
N GLU A 592 37.26 -25.58 -1.76
CA GLU A 592 37.36 -26.81 -0.97
C GLU A 592 36.03 -27.58 -0.98
N THR A 593 34.91 -26.89 -0.74
CA THR A 593 33.56 -27.48 -0.73
C THR A 593 33.21 -28.16 -2.05
N LEU A 594 33.41 -27.48 -3.19
CA LEU A 594 33.12 -28.03 -4.51
C LEU A 594 34.17 -29.06 -4.98
N THR A 595 35.43 -28.95 -4.55
CA THR A 595 36.45 -29.98 -4.78
C THR A 595 36.07 -31.29 -4.08
N ASN A 596 35.56 -31.22 -2.86
CA ASN A 596 35.09 -32.39 -2.12
C ASN A 596 33.87 -33.05 -2.78
N ARG A 597 32.94 -32.29 -3.37
CA ARG A 597 31.87 -32.81 -4.23
C ARG A 597 32.42 -33.58 -5.44
N LEU A 598 33.32 -32.95 -6.22
CA LEU A 598 33.93 -33.60 -7.38
C LEU A 598 34.70 -34.89 -7.04
N ASN A 599 35.40 -34.91 -5.90
CA ASN A 599 36.10 -36.10 -5.41
C ASN A 599 35.14 -37.27 -5.08
N ALA A 600 33.93 -36.99 -4.56
CA ALA A 600 32.93 -38.02 -4.27
C ALA A 600 32.41 -38.74 -5.54
N ILE A 601 32.35 -38.05 -6.68
CA ILE A 601 32.02 -38.64 -7.99
C ILE A 601 33.09 -39.66 -8.40
N ALA A 602 34.37 -39.28 -8.27
CA ALA A 602 35.49 -40.16 -8.60
C ALA A 602 35.50 -41.42 -7.73
N VAL A 603 35.15 -41.31 -6.44
CA VAL A 603 35.04 -42.45 -5.51
C VAL A 603 33.94 -43.44 -5.92
N THR A 604 32.85 -43.00 -6.57
CA THR A 604 31.74 -43.89 -6.96
C THR A 604 31.88 -44.56 -8.34
N ASN A 605 32.72 -44.02 -9.24
CA ASN A 605 32.95 -44.59 -10.57
C ASN A 605 34.12 -45.60 -10.58
N HIS A 606 33.85 -46.90 -10.37
CA HIS A 606 34.88 -47.97 -10.38
C HIS A 606 35.57 -48.23 -11.75
N PHE A 607 36.38 -47.27 -12.23
CA PHE A 607 37.24 -47.42 -13.42
C PHE A 607 38.74 -47.38 -13.09
N ASN A 608 39.13 -47.74 -11.86
CA ASN A 608 40.54 -47.92 -11.53
C ASN A 608 41.01 -49.33 -11.95
N THR A 609 41.74 -49.40 -13.07
CA THR A 609 42.63 -50.53 -13.34
C THR A 609 43.98 -50.02 -13.85
N GLU A 610 45.05 -50.66 -13.39
CA GLU A 610 46.45 -50.42 -13.80
C GLU A 610 46.65 -50.43 -15.33
N LYS A 611 45.73 -51.09 -16.04
CA LYS A 611 45.65 -51.18 -17.50
C LYS A 611 45.32 -49.84 -18.16
N GLU A 612 44.39 -49.05 -17.64
CA GLU A 612 44.01 -47.77 -18.27
C GLU A 612 45.01 -46.66 -17.97
N LEU A 613 45.69 -46.70 -16.81
CA LEU A 613 46.88 -45.88 -16.57
C LEU A 613 47.95 -46.15 -17.64
N LYS A 614 48.28 -47.42 -17.91
CA LYS A 614 49.22 -47.81 -18.96
C LYS A 614 48.76 -47.46 -20.38
N HIS A 615 47.45 -47.33 -20.63
CA HIS A 615 46.96 -46.79 -21.90
C HIS A 615 47.11 -45.27 -21.99
N ALA A 616 46.87 -44.52 -20.90
CA ALA A 616 47.09 -43.08 -20.84
C ALA A 616 48.57 -42.72 -20.97
N GLU A 617 49.45 -43.39 -20.21
CA GLU A 617 50.92 -43.28 -20.32
C GLU A 617 51.40 -43.49 -21.75
N LYS A 618 50.83 -44.49 -22.45
CA LYS A 618 51.17 -44.81 -23.83
C LYS A 618 50.72 -43.74 -24.83
N GLU A 619 49.49 -43.23 -24.74
CA GLU A 619 49.03 -42.18 -25.67
C GLU A 619 49.73 -40.84 -25.39
N VAL A 620 50.04 -40.49 -24.12
CA VAL A 620 50.88 -39.33 -23.79
C VAL A 620 52.29 -39.49 -24.40
N TYR A 621 52.91 -40.66 -24.25
CA TYR A 621 54.20 -40.95 -24.89
C TYR A 621 54.14 -40.88 -26.43
N LEU A 622 53.03 -41.26 -27.04
CA LEU A 622 52.84 -41.11 -28.49
C LEU A 622 52.64 -39.63 -28.89
N ALA A 623 51.94 -38.82 -28.09
CA ALA A 623 51.87 -37.37 -28.29
C ALA A 623 53.27 -36.73 -28.21
N GLU A 624 54.03 -37.04 -27.15
CA GLU A 624 55.43 -36.57 -26.94
C GLU A 624 56.42 -36.94 -28.06
N LYS A 625 56.14 -38.00 -28.83
CA LYS A 625 57.07 -38.53 -29.86
C LYS A 625 56.63 -38.31 -31.29
N VAL A 626 55.33 -38.20 -31.54
CA VAL A 626 54.78 -38.12 -32.91
C VAL A 626 54.28 -36.72 -33.24
N GLY A 627 53.86 -35.93 -32.24
CA GLY A 627 53.44 -34.53 -32.42
C GLY A 627 52.31 -34.37 -33.43
N ASN A 628 51.11 -34.86 -33.11
CA ASN A 628 49.92 -34.61 -33.91
C ASN A 628 48.62 -34.61 -33.08
N ASP A 629 47.64 -33.85 -33.57
CA ASP A 629 46.30 -33.67 -32.99
C ASP A 629 45.60 -34.99 -32.60
N THR A 630 45.84 -36.05 -33.37
CA THR A 630 45.16 -37.34 -33.17
C THR A 630 45.69 -38.08 -31.93
N HIS A 631 46.98 -37.98 -31.63
CA HIS A 631 47.52 -38.52 -30.37
C HIS A 631 47.35 -37.55 -29.21
N ILE A 632 47.46 -36.24 -29.42
CA ILE A 632 47.18 -35.23 -28.38
C ILE A 632 45.74 -35.38 -27.87
N ARG A 633 44.73 -35.44 -28.75
CA ARG A 633 43.33 -35.63 -28.33
C ARG A 633 43.10 -36.96 -27.61
N LYS A 634 43.67 -38.07 -28.09
CA LYS A 634 43.56 -39.39 -27.41
C LYS A 634 44.25 -39.40 -26.04
N ALA A 635 45.36 -38.69 -25.90
CA ALA A 635 46.03 -38.51 -24.63
C ALA A 635 45.17 -37.67 -23.68
N GLN A 636 44.55 -36.58 -24.16
CA GLN A 636 43.61 -35.77 -23.38
C GLN A 636 42.41 -36.60 -22.91
N GLU A 637 41.76 -37.35 -23.81
CA GLU A 637 40.62 -38.24 -23.53
C GLU A 637 40.96 -39.33 -22.49
N ARG A 638 42.18 -39.90 -22.55
CA ARG A 638 42.60 -40.94 -21.60
C ARG A 638 43.08 -40.38 -20.27
N VAL A 639 43.77 -39.25 -20.26
CA VAL A 639 44.27 -38.61 -19.04
C VAL A 639 43.15 -37.89 -18.29
N SER A 640 42.10 -37.39 -18.95
CA SER A 640 40.90 -36.89 -18.27
C SER A 640 40.09 -38.01 -17.60
N ALA A 641 40.08 -39.21 -18.19
CA ALA A 641 39.43 -40.40 -17.67
C ALA A 641 40.16 -41.10 -16.49
N LEU A 642 41.36 -40.65 -16.11
CA LEU A 642 42.09 -41.19 -14.95
C LEU A 642 41.63 -40.57 -13.63
N TYR A 643 41.83 -41.32 -12.53
CA TYR A 643 41.78 -40.77 -11.17
C TYR A 643 42.83 -39.67 -10.95
N LEU A 644 42.49 -38.68 -10.12
CA LEU A 644 43.50 -37.77 -9.57
C LEU A 644 44.52 -38.57 -8.75
N SER A 645 45.76 -38.56 -9.21
CA SER A 645 46.91 -39.26 -8.62
C SER A 645 48.19 -38.54 -9.05
N ALA A 646 49.33 -38.81 -8.40
CA ALA A 646 50.60 -38.21 -8.78
C ALA A 646 50.99 -38.56 -10.23
N GLU A 647 50.66 -39.77 -10.66
CA GLU A 647 50.85 -40.28 -12.01
C GLU A 647 49.96 -39.53 -13.02
N ARG A 648 48.67 -39.32 -12.72
CA ARG A 648 47.80 -38.49 -13.58
C ARG A 648 48.31 -37.06 -13.66
N THR A 649 48.68 -36.43 -12.55
CA THR A 649 49.19 -35.05 -12.54
C THR A 649 50.44 -34.93 -13.42
N SER A 650 51.40 -35.85 -13.29
CA SER A 650 52.59 -35.90 -14.14
C SER A 650 52.24 -36.10 -15.63
N LEU A 651 51.24 -36.91 -15.95
CA LEU A 651 50.75 -37.08 -17.33
C LEU A 651 50.05 -35.83 -17.88
N VAL A 652 49.32 -35.07 -17.05
CA VAL A 652 48.72 -33.78 -17.41
C VAL A 652 49.81 -32.73 -17.69
N GLU A 653 50.80 -32.61 -16.81
CA GLU A 653 51.94 -31.68 -16.96
C GLU A 653 52.70 -31.96 -18.26
N ARG A 654 53.09 -33.22 -18.50
CA ARG A 654 53.78 -33.66 -19.71
C ARG A 654 52.98 -33.41 -20.98
N LEU A 655 51.67 -33.67 -20.96
CA LEU A 655 50.79 -33.43 -22.11
C LEU A 655 50.61 -31.93 -22.39
N ASN A 656 50.54 -31.10 -21.35
CA ASN A 656 50.51 -29.64 -21.48
C ASN A 656 51.82 -29.08 -22.07
N GLU A 657 52.98 -29.66 -21.74
CA GLU A 657 54.25 -29.31 -22.39
C GLU A 657 54.26 -29.59 -23.90
N VAL A 658 53.64 -30.69 -24.35
CA VAL A 658 53.51 -30.98 -25.80
C VAL A 658 52.61 -29.93 -26.48
N ILE A 659 51.44 -29.65 -25.88
CA ILE A 659 50.47 -28.67 -26.40
C ILE A 659 51.05 -27.25 -26.45
N HIS A 660 52.03 -26.92 -25.60
CA HIS A 660 52.74 -25.63 -25.62
C HIS A 660 53.90 -25.54 -26.63
N ARG A 661 54.26 -26.64 -27.32
CA ARG A 661 55.34 -26.66 -28.33
C ARG A 661 54.82 -26.70 -29.77
N GLU A 662 53.51 -26.93 -29.95
CA GLU A 662 52.81 -26.90 -31.25
C GLU A 662 52.00 -25.59 -31.46
N LYS A 663 52.19 -24.60 -30.58
CA LYS A 663 51.66 -23.23 -30.68
C LYS A 663 52.80 -22.22 -30.82
#